data_AF-A0A955YA56-F1
#
_entry.id   AF-A0A955YA56-F1
#
_cell.length_a   1.000
_cell.length_b   1.000
_cell.length_c   1.000
_cell.angle_alpha   90.00
_cell.angle_beta   90.00
_cell.angle_gamma   90.00
#
_symmetry.space_group_name_H-M   'P 1'
#
loop_
_entity.id
_entity.type
_entity.pdbx_description
1 polymer ?
#
loop_
_entity_poly.entity_id
_entity_poly.type
_entity_poly.pdbx_seq_one_letter_code
_entity_poly.pdbx_strand_id
1 'polypeptide(L)'
;AGISPRCARMPGPPLLQMTRVLQAENPFEVAQGESVTIAYDVPPTAWYFDLSPGSSMPFAILLETALQPCGWLTAWQAAGIKDGRDLYFRNLGGEAVQHVEVWPDTGTLTTRTTQTVVAQSAGLLIHNFELEVHAGDTPVYTCKTSFGYFTNGALDGQKGLGLSDESRRTAARAAGSGRRVDLRGHPSMPREDWRNLDEVTVVDEQGGIAGLGFYEAVKHIDPAEWFFTAHFFLDPVMPGSLGLEAALQLARFVLEDRTGPKERVTPIRLGVPHVWKYRGQMRRPVTTMSLELEVTALSATEIVFDAVLRADGVAIYEMKDFGLTAVPARVPALPAARPAAPATAALLDSFTVEGGHGTGHVRLDPARFPWLADHCPTVTAPAVPMAFAAEIAAEAATLLRPGAKVVGVPVLEAQSWIHTGRGPVDLLVVAVAEGDTVAVSLAVHVDNPRFPKLSGPKVHMKAVVQLGAEWPKAPSLSGEPRVGRVQMDVATYYGGGLTFHGPTLQGMVDVGVRGGGFARATFRTRPDAELNGPGHAFVLDPLLLDTATHPMFSGEPEIWDASIGGGKLAYPVSATGMTFYGPRPSGEVTCRLQLVHADAHTLAFDVALVGTTGVWATFRWTEALVDGGPVLGRPTPERHAFVWDEQPVSTVRIGRAVGSRWRVEAADLVEPIEDTLVGLYCTPTELAQLAGSSDRRAWTLSRLAAKEAVRAWLTARLRDVHPKHVEMLDLRPDRTIVVNCRGLTAQEWIDHLGPTRFHLCVQVTADAVEAWLEATGWPT
;
A
#
# COMPACT_ATOMS: atom_id res chain seq x y z
N ALA A 1 16.47 3.32 -26.35
CA ALA A 1 15.14 2.71 -26.12
C ALA A 1 14.11 3.83 -26.20
N GLY A 2 13.18 3.77 -27.17
CA GLY A 2 12.14 4.79 -27.33
C GLY A 2 11.21 4.78 -26.12
N ILE A 3 10.94 5.95 -25.54
CA ILE A 3 10.00 6.10 -24.43
C ILE A 3 8.60 5.79 -24.98
N SER A 4 7.94 4.77 -24.43
CA SER A 4 6.55 4.44 -24.78
C SER A 4 5.63 5.62 -24.44
N PRO A 5 4.67 6.00 -25.32
CA PRO A 5 3.69 7.03 -25.01
C PRO A 5 2.88 6.66 -23.75
N ARG A 6 2.49 7.67 -22.97
CA ARG A 6 1.61 7.48 -21.81
C ARG A 6 0.23 7.01 -22.26
N CYS A 7 -0.21 5.88 -21.71
CA CYS A 7 -1.60 5.44 -21.80
C CYS A 7 -2.35 5.86 -20.53
N ALA A 8 -3.60 6.32 -20.68
CA ALA A 8 -4.49 6.51 -19.54
C ALA A 8 -4.64 5.17 -18.80
N ARG A 9 -4.44 5.19 -17.48
CA ARG A 9 -4.63 4.02 -16.61
C ARG A 9 -5.89 4.19 -15.80
N MET A 10 -6.46 3.09 -15.33
CA MET A 10 -7.57 3.16 -14.38
C MET A 10 -7.15 3.85 -13.08
N PRO A 11 -8.09 4.48 -12.36
CA PRO A 11 -7.84 4.92 -11.00
C PRO A 11 -7.31 3.80 -10.11
N GLY A 12 -6.41 4.16 -9.19
CA GLY A 12 -5.93 3.26 -8.15
C GLY A 12 -6.85 3.25 -6.93
N PRO A 13 -6.69 2.30 -6.00
CA PRO A 13 -7.36 2.36 -4.71
C PRO A 13 -7.15 3.72 -4.02
N PRO A 14 -8.19 4.28 -3.36
CA PRO A 14 -9.53 3.71 -3.15
C PRO A 14 -10.56 4.06 -4.22
N LEU A 15 -10.17 4.71 -5.32
CA LEU A 15 -11.10 5.08 -6.39
C LEU A 15 -11.32 3.96 -7.40
N LEU A 16 -10.55 2.88 -7.38
CA LEU A 16 -10.79 1.74 -8.25
C LEU A 16 -12.13 1.09 -7.93
N GLN A 17 -13.15 1.31 -8.78
CA GLN A 17 -14.51 0.77 -8.63
C GLN A 17 -14.79 -0.31 -9.68
N MET A 18 -13.81 -1.18 -9.90
CA MET A 18 -13.90 -2.29 -10.84
C MET A 18 -13.25 -3.52 -10.23
N THR A 19 -14.02 -4.61 -10.08
CA THR A 19 -13.51 -5.88 -9.53
C THR A 19 -13.11 -6.84 -10.64
N ARG A 20 -13.94 -6.96 -11.68
CA ARG A 20 -13.69 -7.88 -12.81
C ARG A 20 -14.42 -7.44 -14.08
N VAL A 21 -13.86 -7.79 -15.22
CA VAL A 21 -14.54 -7.68 -16.53
C VAL A 21 -15.32 -8.96 -16.76
N LEU A 22 -16.63 -8.85 -17.04
CA LEU A 22 -17.49 -10.00 -17.33
C LEU A 22 -17.54 -10.30 -18.83
N GLN A 23 -17.54 -9.26 -19.65
CA GLN A 23 -17.59 -9.35 -21.10
C GLN A 23 -16.95 -8.10 -21.71
N ALA A 24 -16.16 -8.27 -22.77
CA ALA A 24 -15.61 -7.16 -23.55
C ALA A 24 -15.55 -7.57 -25.03
N GLU A 25 -15.85 -6.63 -25.92
CA GLU A 25 -15.82 -6.83 -27.37
C GLU A 25 -14.54 -6.24 -27.99
N ASN A 26 -14.07 -6.86 -29.07
CA ASN A 26 -13.02 -6.39 -30.00
C ASN A 26 -11.81 -5.63 -29.37
N PRO A 27 -10.78 -6.35 -28.89
CA PRO A 27 -9.54 -5.72 -28.44
C PRO A 27 -8.82 -4.97 -29.58
N PHE A 28 -8.17 -3.86 -29.22
CA PHE A 28 -7.30 -3.06 -30.09
C PHE A 28 -7.97 -2.40 -31.32
N GLU A 29 -9.30 -2.44 -31.42
CA GLU A 29 -10.05 -1.80 -32.50
C GLU A 29 -11.06 -0.79 -31.94
N VAL A 30 -10.95 0.46 -32.38
CA VAL A 30 -11.91 1.50 -32.01
C VAL A 30 -13.09 1.46 -32.98
N ALA A 31 -14.22 0.92 -32.53
CA ALA A 31 -15.45 0.84 -33.32
C ALA A 31 -16.68 1.38 -32.56
N GLN A 32 -17.66 1.84 -33.33
CA GLN A 32 -18.95 2.28 -32.81
C GLN A 32 -19.86 1.06 -32.58
N GLY A 33 -20.63 1.07 -31.49
CA GLY A 33 -21.54 -0.02 -31.11
C GLY A 33 -20.94 -1.03 -30.15
N GLU A 34 -19.63 -0.98 -29.93
CA GLU A 34 -18.89 -1.88 -29.03
C GLU A 34 -19.29 -1.69 -27.57
N SER A 35 -19.30 -2.79 -26.81
CA SER A 35 -19.69 -2.79 -25.42
C SER A 35 -18.74 -3.54 -24.48
N VAL A 36 -18.79 -3.14 -23.21
CA VAL A 36 -18.14 -3.83 -22.10
C VAL A 36 -19.13 -3.98 -20.95
N THR A 37 -19.06 -5.12 -20.26
CA THR A 37 -19.77 -5.37 -19.01
C THR A 37 -18.74 -5.62 -17.91
N ILE A 38 -18.76 -4.80 -16.87
CA ILE A 38 -17.83 -4.84 -15.74
C ILE A 38 -18.61 -4.98 -14.45
N ALA A 39 -18.10 -5.80 -13.53
CA ALA A 39 -18.64 -5.95 -12.19
C ALA A 39 -17.77 -5.23 -11.14
N TYR A 40 -18.44 -4.61 -10.18
CA TYR A 40 -17.87 -4.08 -8.95
C TYR A 40 -18.57 -4.72 -7.75
N ASP A 41 -17.82 -5.49 -6.97
CA ASP A 41 -18.32 -6.07 -5.73
C ASP A 41 -18.23 -5.01 -4.63
N VAL A 42 -19.38 -4.46 -4.22
CA VAL A 42 -19.45 -3.42 -3.19
C VAL A 42 -19.05 -4.03 -1.85
N PRO A 43 -17.92 -3.64 -1.25
CA PRO A 43 -17.52 -4.17 0.04
C PRO A 43 -18.50 -3.66 1.10
N PRO A 44 -19.09 -4.53 1.95
CA PRO A 44 -20.00 -4.09 3.01
C PRO A 44 -19.35 -3.13 4.01
N THR A 45 -18.02 -3.21 4.13
CA THR A 45 -17.18 -2.39 5.00
C THR A 45 -16.42 -1.31 4.23
N ALA A 46 -16.87 -0.96 3.02
CA ALA A 46 -16.22 0.09 2.24
C ALA A 46 -16.22 1.41 3.01
N TRP A 47 -15.07 2.08 3.02
CA TRP A 47 -14.81 3.31 3.78
C TRP A 47 -15.82 4.44 3.54
N TYR A 48 -16.48 4.44 2.38
CA TYR A 48 -17.45 5.47 2.02
C TYR A 48 -18.82 5.29 2.69
N PHE A 49 -19.09 4.14 3.31
CA PHE A 49 -20.29 3.94 4.14
C PHE A 49 -20.13 4.52 5.56
N ASP A 50 -18.90 4.79 5.99
CA ASP A 50 -18.60 5.38 7.31
C ASP A 50 -18.53 6.92 7.28
N LEU A 51 -18.85 7.56 6.14
CA LEU A 51 -18.77 9.02 5.97
C LEU A 51 -19.82 9.77 6.77
N SER A 52 -20.97 9.13 6.98
CA SER A 52 -22.04 9.59 7.87
C SER A 52 -22.84 8.37 8.32
N PRO A 53 -23.27 8.28 9.60
CA PRO A 53 -24.10 7.17 10.08
C PRO A 53 -25.33 6.97 9.19
N GLY A 54 -25.56 5.74 8.74
CA GLY A 54 -26.74 5.39 7.92
C GLY A 54 -26.70 5.92 6.48
N SER A 55 -25.54 6.36 5.98
CA SER A 55 -25.37 6.80 4.58
C SER A 55 -25.29 5.62 3.60
N SER A 56 -25.81 5.85 2.39
CA SER A 56 -25.59 5.01 1.23
C SER A 56 -24.31 5.45 0.49
N MET A 57 -23.95 4.74 -0.57
CA MET A 57 -22.81 5.09 -1.43
C MET A 57 -22.93 6.55 -1.91
N PRO A 58 -21.92 7.41 -1.67
CA PRO A 58 -21.93 8.78 -2.15
C PRO A 58 -22.04 8.88 -3.67
N PHE A 59 -22.62 9.97 -4.16
CA PHE A 59 -22.83 10.18 -5.58
C PHE A 59 -21.52 10.11 -6.38
N ALA A 60 -20.45 10.72 -5.88
CA ALA A 60 -19.16 10.63 -6.56
C ALA A 60 -18.66 9.19 -6.74
N ILE A 61 -18.86 8.31 -5.76
CA ILE A 61 -18.40 6.91 -5.84
C ILE A 61 -19.25 6.11 -6.84
N LEU A 62 -20.57 6.31 -6.82
CA LEU A 62 -21.45 5.69 -7.81
C LEU A 62 -21.11 6.16 -9.22
N LEU A 63 -20.83 7.45 -9.39
CA LEU A 63 -20.45 8.02 -10.68
C LEU A 63 -19.11 7.44 -11.17
N GLU A 64 -18.11 7.29 -10.29
CA GLU A 64 -16.86 6.60 -10.63
C GLU A 64 -17.09 5.14 -11.05
N THR A 65 -17.95 4.43 -10.34
CA THR A 65 -18.34 3.04 -10.66
C THR A 65 -19.02 2.93 -12.03
N ALA A 66 -19.80 3.94 -12.39
CA ALA A 66 -20.48 4.03 -13.67
C ALA A 66 -19.52 4.40 -14.81
N LEU A 67 -18.59 5.33 -14.59
CA LEU A 67 -17.78 5.96 -15.64
C LEU A 67 -16.45 5.27 -15.95
N GLN A 68 -15.86 4.54 -14.99
CA GLN A 68 -14.60 3.83 -15.19
C GLN A 68 -14.64 2.81 -16.35
N PRO A 69 -15.73 2.03 -16.55
CA PRO A 69 -15.91 1.19 -17.73
C PRO A 69 -15.70 1.90 -19.08
N CYS A 70 -16.02 3.20 -19.21
CA CYS A 70 -15.75 3.98 -20.42
C CYS A 70 -14.25 4.14 -20.68
N GLY A 71 -13.48 4.46 -19.65
CA GLY A 71 -12.02 4.56 -19.72
C GLY A 71 -11.36 3.20 -19.96
N TRP A 72 -11.90 2.14 -19.35
CA TRP A 72 -11.40 0.79 -19.56
C TRP A 72 -11.63 0.32 -21.01
N LEU A 73 -12.85 0.49 -21.55
CA LEU A 73 -13.17 0.09 -22.93
C LEU A 73 -12.29 0.80 -23.95
N THR A 74 -12.08 2.11 -23.79
CA THR A 74 -11.22 2.88 -24.71
C THR A 74 -9.74 2.50 -24.60
N ALA A 75 -9.26 2.13 -23.40
CA ALA A 75 -7.92 1.58 -23.22
C ALA A 75 -7.78 0.17 -23.86
N TRP A 76 -8.78 -0.69 -23.69
CA TRP A 76 -8.87 -2.02 -24.32
C TRP A 76 -8.82 -1.95 -25.85
N GLN A 77 -9.42 -0.91 -26.42
CA GLN A 77 -9.39 -0.60 -27.86
C GLN A 77 -8.11 0.13 -28.31
N ALA A 78 -7.16 0.37 -27.41
CA ALA A 78 -5.93 1.14 -27.65
C ALA A 78 -6.17 2.56 -28.22
N ALA A 79 -7.31 3.19 -27.89
CA ALA A 79 -7.70 4.50 -28.42
C ALA A 79 -6.67 5.61 -28.08
N GLY A 80 -6.05 5.52 -26.90
CA GLY A 80 -5.10 6.50 -26.37
C GLY A 80 -3.64 6.33 -26.81
N ILE A 81 -3.30 5.36 -27.66
CA ILE A 81 -1.90 5.04 -28.04
C ILE A 81 -1.58 5.49 -29.49
N LYS A 82 -2.55 6.06 -30.20
CA LYS A 82 -2.38 6.48 -31.60
C LYS A 82 -1.32 7.60 -31.72
N ASP A 83 -0.38 7.41 -32.65
CA ASP A 83 0.66 8.35 -33.08
C ASP A 83 1.81 8.65 -32.08
N GLY A 84 1.98 7.87 -31.01
CA GLY A 84 3.18 7.98 -30.15
C GLY A 84 3.26 9.24 -29.26
N ARG A 85 2.15 9.96 -29.09
CA ARG A 85 2.06 11.16 -28.23
C ARG A 85 1.43 10.83 -26.88
N ASP A 86 1.77 11.62 -25.86
CA ASP A 86 1.11 11.57 -24.55
C ASP A 86 -0.31 12.15 -24.65
N LEU A 87 -1.32 11.32 -24.36
CA LEU A 87 -2.74 11.68 -24.37
C LEU A 87 -3.36 11.52 -22.98
N TYR A 88 -4.28 12.42 -22.67
CA TYR A 88 -4.94 12.56 -21.37
C TYR A 88 -6.44 12.36 -21.53
N PHE A 89 -7.01 11.45 -20.73
CA PHE A 89 -8.42 11.09 -20.80
C PHE A 89 -9.26 11.98 -19.89
N ARG A 90 -10.30 12.64 -20.42
CA ARG A 90 -11.15 13.57 -19.67
C ARG A 90 -12.62 13.33 -19.96
N ASN A 91 -13.45 13.30 -18.92
CA ASN A 91 -14.89 13.41 -19.07
C ASN A 91 -15.23 14.84 -19.53
N LEU A 92 -16.22 14.98 -20.41
CA LEU A 92 -16.67 16.27 -20.93
C LEU A 92 -18.06 16.66 -20.41
N GLY A 93 -18.75 15.73 -19.78
CA GLY A 93 -20.09 15.92 -19.27
C GLY A 93 -20.94 14.66 -19.39
N GLY A 94 -22.17 14.77 -18.90
CA GLY A 94 -23.15 13.73 -19.02
C GLY A 94 -24.52 14.17 -18.53
N GLU A 95 -25.48 13.31 -18.83
CA GLU A 95 -26.84 13.34 -18.32
C GLU A 95 -27.10 11.96 -17.70
N ALA A 96 -27.65 11.93 -16.50
CA ALA A 96 -27.90 10.66 -15.83
C ALA A 96 -29.10 10.72 -14.90
N VAL A 97 -29.58 9.53 -14.52
CA VAL A 97 -30.62 9.31 -13.51
C VAL A 97 -30.10 8.24 -12.55
N GLN A 98 -30.12 8.54 -11.25
CA GLN A 98 -29.97 7.52 -10.21
C GLN A 98 -31.34 7.00 -9.81
N HIS A 99 -31.58 5.70 -9.95
CA HIS A 99 -32.88 5.09 -9.71
C HIS A 99 -33.04 4.65 -8.25
N VAL A 100 -32.00 4.05 -7.68
CA VAL A 100 -31.97 3.61 -6.29
C VAL A 100 -30.63 3.91 -5.63
N GLU A 101 -30.60 3.84 -4.30
CA GLU A 101 -29.38 3.97 -3.52
C GLU A 101 -28.63 2.66 -3.44
N VAL A 102 -27.30 2.74 -3.31
CA VAL A 102 -26.42 1.57 -3.12
C VAL A 102 -25.99 1.50 -1.67
N TRP A 103 -26.09 0.31 -1.09
CA TRP A 103 -25.94 0.04 0.34
C TRP A 103 -24.85 -1.01 0.61
N PRO A 104 -24.39 -1.15 1.87
CA PRO A 104 -23.45 -2.20 2.27
C PRO A 104 -23.88 -3.61 1.89
N ASP A 105 -25.20 -3.87 1.87
CA ASP A 105 -25.82 -5.15 1.56
C ASP A 105 -26.17 -5.33 0.07
N THR A 106 -25.80 -4.38 -0.81
CA THR A 106 -26.16 -4.44 -2.24
C THR A 106 -25.43 -5.56 -3.00
N GLY A 107 -24.24 -5.98 -2.55
CA GLY A 107 -23.46 -7.00 -3.23
C GLY A 107 -22.80 -6.48 -4.51
N THR A 108 -22.99 -7.16 -5.64
CA THR A 108 -22.32 -6.81 -6.90
C THR A 108 -23.14 -5.82 -7.73
N LEU A 109 -22.51 -4.72 -8.14
CA LEU A 109 -22.99 -3.85 -9.22
C LEU A 109 -22.41 -4.31 -10.56
N THR A 110 -23.24 -4.34 -11.59
CA THR A 110 -22.83 -4.64 -12.97
C THR A 110 -23.08 -3.42 -13.84
N THR A 111 -22.02 -2.89 -14.45
CA THR A 111 -22.09 -1.76 -15.37
C THR A 111 -21.92 -2.25 -16.80
N ARG A 112 -22.94 -2.10 -17.63
CA ARG A 112 -22.86 -2.29 -19.08
C ARG A 112 -22.67 -0.94 -19.75
N THR A 113 -21.58 -0.79 -20.49
CA THR A 113 -21.23 0.44 -21.20
C THR A 113 -21.15 0.17 -22.70
N THR A 114 -21.82 0.99 -23.50
CA THR A 114 -21.84 0.89 -24.96
C THR A 114 -21.30 2.19 -25.57
N GLN A 115 -20.31 2.07 -26.46
CA GLN A 115 -19.73 3.20 -27.19
C GLN A 115 -20.63 3.57 -28.37
N THR A 116 -21.35 4.69 -28.28
CA THR A 116 -22.36 5.07 -29.26
C THR A 116 -21.85 5.96 -30.39
N VAL A 117 -20.80 6.75 -30.16
CA VAL A 117 -20.18 7.61 -31.18
C VAL A 117 -18.68 7.67 -30.95
N VAL A 118 -17.91 7.62 -32.04
CA VAL A 118 -16.48 7.95 -32.05
C VAL A 118 -16.26 9.07 -33.07
N ALA A 119 -15.79 10.23 -32.61
CA ALA A 119 -15.51 11.39 -33.44
C ALA A 119 -14.03 11.76 -33.36
N GLN A 120 -13.37 11.94 -34.51
CA GLN A 120 -11.97 12.33 -34.59
C GLN A 120 -11.82 13.63 -35.38
N SER A 121 -11.14 14.62 -34.81
CA SER A 121 -10.84 15.89 -35.50
C SER A 121 -9.59 16.55 -34.92
N ALA A 122 -8.64 16.97 -35.78
CA ALA A 122 -7.47 17.79 -35.40
C ALA A 122 -6.68 17.31 -34.15
N GLY A 123 -6.47 15.99 -33.99
CA GLY A 123 -5.75 15.43 -32.85
C GLY A 123 -6.57 15.30 -31.56
N LEU A 124 -7.87 15.54 -31.62
CA LEU A 124 -8.86 15.22 -30.60
C LEU A 124 -9.60 13.95 -31.01
N LEU A 125 -9.79 13.05 -30.05
CA LEU A 125 -10.62 11.85 -30.19
C LEU A 125 -11.68 11.90 -29.10
N ILE A 126 -12.96 11.98 -29.49
CA ILE A 126 -14.11 12.06 -28.59
C ILE A 126 -14.92 10.77 -28.73
N HIS A 127 -15.30 10.22 -27.59
CA HIS A 127 -16.10 9.02 -27.47
C HIS A 127 -17.37 9.34 -26.67
N ASN A 128 -18.54 8.99 -27.22
CA ASN A 128 -19.79 9.04 -26.49
C ASN A 128 -20.20 7.64 -26.04
N PHE A 129 -20.80 7.57 -24.87
CA PHE A 129 -21.23 6.32 -24.25
C PHE A 129 -22.66 6.43 -23.74
N GLU A 130 -23.36 5.32 -23.80
CA GLU A 130 -24.56 5.05 -23.01
C GLU A 130 -24.26 3.87 -22.09
N LEU A 131 -24.64 3.99 -20.82
CA LEU A 131 -24.37 2.97 -19.82
C LEU A 131 -25.49 2.81 -18.81
N GLU A 132 -25.57 1.60 -18.27
CA GLU A 132 -26.50 1.22 -17.20
C GLU A 132 -25.75 0.44 -16.11
N VAL A 133 -26.06 0.76 -14.86
CA VAL A 133 -25.58 0.06 -13.66
C VAL A 133 -26.76 -0.67 -13.03
N HIS A 134 -26.59 -1.96 -12.75
CA HIS A 134 -27.60 -2.82 -12.15
C HIS A 134 -27.07 -3.53 -10.90
N ALA A 135 -27.94 -3.77 -9.93
CA ALA A 135 -27.73 -4.67 -8.79
C ALA A 135 -28.69 -5.87 -8.93
N GLY A 136 -28.19 -7.01 -9.40
CA GLY A 136 -29.06 -8.08 -9.91
C GLY A 136 -29.96 -7.55 -11.04
N ASP A 137 -31.28 -7.69 -10.91
CA ASP A 137 -32.26 -7.17 -11.86
C ASP A 137 -32.71 -5.72 -11.57
N THR A 138 -32.15 -5.07 -10.54
CA THR A 138 -32.56 -3.72 -10.12
C THR A 138 -31.71 -2.66 -10.83
N PRO A 139 -32.29 -1.76 -11.64
CA PRO A 139 -31.56 -0.64 -12.22
C PRO A 139 -31.15 0.35 -11.13
N VAL A 140 -29.87 0.70 -11.10
CA VAL A 140 -29.26 1.62 -10.11
C VAL A 140 -28.97 2.98 -10.74
N TYR A 141 -28.35 3.00 -11.92
CA TYR A 141 -27.91 4.23 -12.57
C TYR A 141 -27.99 4.10 -14.09
N THR A 142 -28.49 5.11 -14.77
CA THR A 142 -28.48 5.19 -16.24
C THR A 142 -27.83 6.49 -16.67
N CYS A 143 -26.90 6.45 -17.61
CA CYS A 143 -26.11 7.62 -17.97
C CYS A 143 -25.77 7.66 -19.47
N LYS A 144 -25.83 8.87 -20.03
CA LYS A 144 -25.21 9.24 -21.30
C LYS A 144 -24.05 10.17 -21.03
N THR A 145 -22.88 9.88 -21.55
CA THR A 145 -21.67 10.65 -21.23
C THR A 145 -20.72 10.72 -22.42
N SER A 146 -19.77 11.65 -22.35
CA SER A 146 -18.72 11.77 -23.36
C SER A 146 -17.35 11.96 -22.72
N PHE A 147 -16.35 11.34 -23.33
CA PHE A 147 -14.95 11.48 -22.96
C PHE A 147 -14.11 11.87 -24.16
N GLY A 148 -12.97 12.50 -23.91
CA GLY A 148 -12.00 12.77 -24.95
C GLY A 148 -10.56 12.48 -24.53
N TYR A 149 -9.74 12.17 -25.53
CA TYR A 149 -8.28 12.19 -25.41
C TYR A 149 -7.73 13.53 -25.90
N PHE A 150 -6.92 14.16 -25.04
CA PHE A 150 -6.34 15.47 -25.26
C PHE A 150 -4.82 15.42 -25.14
N THR A 151 -4.10 16.23 -25.91
CA THR A 151 -2.68 16.50 -25.64
C THR A 151 -2.54 17.48 -24.47
N ASN A 152 -1.40 17.50 -23.78
CA ASN A 152 -1.18 18.45 -22.69
C ASN A 152 -1.32 19.92 -23.17
N GLY A 153 -0.82 20.25 -24.36
CA GLY A 153 -0.96 21.59 -24.93
C GLY A 153 -2.42 21.99 -25.22
N ALA A 154 -3.26 21.04 -25.65
CA ALA A 154 -4.70 21.28 -25.81
C ALA A 154 -5.41 21.52 -24.48
N LEU A 155 -4.96 20.86 -23.40
CA LEU A 155 -5.47 21.07 -22.06
C LEU A 155 -5.01 22.42 -21.46
N ASP A 156 -3.74 22.80 -21.66
CA ASP A 156 -3.18 24.07 -21.18
C ASP A 156 -3.84 25.30 -21.84
N GLY A 157 -4.32 25.15 -23.08
CA GLY A 157 -5.02 26.20 -23.83
C GLY A 157 -6.52 26.34 -23.55
N GLN A 158 -7.09 25.56 -22.63
CA GLN A 158 -8.54 25.62 -22.34
C GLN A 158 -8.92 26.93 -21.63
N LYS A 159 -9.97 27.59 -22.14
CA LYS A 159 -10.44 28.90 -21.63
C LYS A 159 -11.57 28.80 -20.59
N GLY A 160 -11.94 27.61 -20.13
CA GLY A 160 -13.14 27.41 -19.31
C GLY A 160 -14.42 27.26 -20.14
N LEU A 161 -15.57 27.24 -19.45
CA LEU A 161 -16.90 27.09 -20.06
C LEU A 161 -17.38 28.30 -20.86
N GLY A 162 -16.90 29.51 -20.54
CA GLY A 162 -17.34 30.75 -21.19
C GLY A 162 -18.82 31.04 -20.94
N LEU A 163 -19.19 31.21 -19.67
CA LEU A 163 -20.57 31.40 -19.23
C LEU A 163 -21.18 32.69 -19.80
N SER A 164 -22.39 32.61 -20.35
CA SER A 164 -23.10 33.77 -20.91
C SER A 164 -23.62 34.75 -19.85
N ASP A 165 -23.73 34.30 -18.59
CA ASP A 165 -24.28 35.05 -17.46
C ASP A 165 -23.22 35.50 -16.44
N GLU A 166 -21.93 35.50 -16.81
CA GLU A 166 -20.80 35.79 -15.92
C GLU A 166 -20.92 37.15 -15.20
N SER A 167 -21.42 38.19 -15.89
CA SER A 167 -21.62 39.52 -15.28
C SER A 167 -22.65 39.49 -14.14
N ARG A 168 -23.71 38.68 -14.27
CA ARG A 168 -24.73 38.52 -13.23
C ARG A 168 -24.16 37.78 -12.02
N ARG A 169 -23.44 36.68 -12.25
CA ARG A 169 -22.77 35.90 -11.18
C ARG A 169 -21.76 36.74 -10.43
N THR A 170 -21.05 37.63 -11.13
CA THR A 170 -20.14 38.61 -10.50
C THR A 170 -20.88 39.59 -9.60
N ALA A 171 -22.03 40.12 -10.03
CA ALA A 171 -22.86 40.97 -9.19
C ALA A 171 -23.43 40.22 -7.97
N ALA A 172 -23.88 38.97 -8.14
CA ALA A 172 -24.39 38.14 -7.05
C ALA A 172 -23.34 37.87 -5.97
N ARG A 173 -22.09 37.56 -6.36
CA ARG A 173 -20.96 37.41 -5.42
C ARG A 173 -20.69 38.68 -4.61
N ALA A 174 -20.82 39.85 -5.24
CA ALA A 174 -20.64 41.14 -4.57
C ALA A 174 -21.81 41.54 -3.65
N ALA A 175 -23.02 41.01 -3.91
CA ALA A 175 -24.25 41.34 -3.19
C ALA A 175 -24.48 40.54 -1.90
N GLY A 176 -23.59 39.58 -1.58
CA GLY A 176 -23.71 38.72 -0.41
C GLY A 176 -23.91 39.49 0.91
N SER A 177 -24.63 38.87 1.84
CA SER A 177 -24.93 39.41 3.18
C SER A 177 -23.71 39.68 4.09
N GLY A 178 -22.51 39.30 3.66
CA GLY A 178 -21.29 39.32 4.47
C GLY A 178 -21.19 38.18 5.49
N ARG A 179 -22.23 37.33 5.61
CA ARG A 179 -22.19 36.13 6.44
C ARG A 179 -21.21 35.12 5.82
N ARG A 180 -20.23 34.69 6.62
CA ARG A 180 -19.29 33.61 6.30
C ARG A 180 -19.46 32.46 7.28
N VAL A 181 -19.37 31.24 6.81
CA VAL A 181 -19.57 30.03 7.64
C VAL A 181 -18.42 29.06 7.41
N ASP A 182 -17.70 28.73 8.48
CA ASP A 182 -16.68 27.69 8.44
C ASP A 182 -17.36 26.31 8.37
N LEU A 183 -17.03 25.54 7.33
CA LEU A 183 -17.56 24.21 7.11
C LEU A 183 -16.67 23.12 7.73
N ARG A 184 -15.49 23.47 8.26
CA ARG A 184 -14.58 22.52 8.92
C ARG A 184 -15.19 22.08 10.26
N GLY A 185 -15.61 20.81 10.31
CA GLY A 185 -16.28 20.26 11.49
C GLY A 185 -17.77 20.64 11.62
N HIS A 186 -18.36 21.25 10.60
CA HIS A 186 -19.79 21.59 10.60
C HIS A 186 -20.66 20.32 10.54
N PRO A 187 -21.77 20.21 11.30
CA PRO A 187 -22.58 18.98 11.37
C PRO A 187 -23.15 18.47 10.03
N SER A 188 -23.42 19.38 9.10
CA SER A 188 -23.90 19.04 7.75
C SER A 188 -22.80 18.48 6.83
N MET A 189 -21.54 18.59 7.22
CA MET A 189 -20.40 18.16 6.41
C MET A 189 -20.00 16.72 6.76
N PRO A 190 -19.53 15.96 5.75
CA PRO A 190 -18.97 14.63 5.99
C PRO A 190 -17.63 14.71 6.72
N ARG A 191 -17.05 13.54 7.03
CA ARG A 191 -15.69 13.38 7.55
C ARG A 191 -14.68 14.24 6.76
N GLU A 192 -13.69 14.78 7.46
CA GLU A 192 -12.74 15.78 6.93
C GLU A 192 -12.06 15.36 5.62
N ASP A 193 -11.65 14.11 5.48
CA ASP A 193 -10.98 13.63 4.27
C ASP A 193 -11.90 13.59 3.04
N TRP A 194 -13.23 13.47 3.20
CA TRP A 194 -14.23 13.53 2.12
C TRP A 194 -14.84 14.92 1.91
N ARG A 195 -14.61 15.84 2.83
CA ARG A 195 -15.14 17.21 2.74
C ARG A 195 -14.49 17.94 1.57
N ASN A 196 -15.31 18.41 0.64
CA ASN A 196 -14.87 19.10 -0.57
C ASN A 196 -15.01 20.64 -0.47
N LEU A 197 -15.41 21.18 0.69
CA LEU A 197 -15.56 22.62 0.93
C LEU A 197 -15.05 22.99 2.33
N ASP A 198 -14.34 24.10 2.45
CA ASP A 198 -13.81 24.58 3.73
C ASP A 198 -14.69 25.68 4.32
N GLU A 199 -15.30 26.52 3.49
CA GLU A 199 -16.02 27.70 3.95
C GLU A 199 -17.08 28.16 2.96
N VAL A 200 -18.22 28.64 3.46
CA VAL A 200 -19.18 29.46 2.70
C VAL A 200 -18.77 30.92 2.79
N THR A 201 -18.46 31.53 1.65
CA THR A 201 -17.98 32.92 1.52
C THR A 201 -19.08 33.91 1.17
N VAL A 202 -20.14 33.44 0.50
CA VAL A 202 -21.29 34.27 0.10
C VAL A 202 -22.59 33.58 0.47
N VAL A 203 -23.49 34.34 1.10
CA VAL A 203 -24.88 33.96 1.36
C VAL A 203 -25.77 35.11 0.93
N ASP A 204 -26.66 34.85 -0.02
CA ASP A 204 -27.77 35.72 -0.38
C ASP A 204 -29.05 34.87 -0.53
N GLU A 205 -29.88 34.82 0.51
CA GLU A 205 -31.06 33.94 0.58
C GLU A 205 -32.18 34.31 -0.40
N GLN A 206 -32.13 35.53 -0.96
CA GLN A 206 -33.09 36.05 -1.95
C GLN A 206 -32.45 36.18 -3.34
N GLY A 207 -31.17 35.78 -3.46
CA GLY A 207 -30.40 35.81 -4.69
C GLY A 207 -30.73 34.66 -5.65
N GLY A 208 -30.00 34.63 -6.75
CA GLY A 208 -30.19 33.65 -7.82
C GLY A 208 -31.39 33.95 -8.71
N ILE A 209 -31.49 33.28 -9.86
CA ILE A 209 -32.54 33.56 -10.87
C ILE A 209 -33.95 33.32 -10.32
N ALA A 210 -34.13 32.29 -9.49
CA ALA A 210 -35.42 31.96 -8.89
C ALA A 210 -35.76 32.79 -7.64
N GLY A 211 -34.82 33.62 -7.15
CA GLY A 211 -34.98 34.38 -5.90
C GLY A 211 -35.04 33.51 -4.64
N LEU A 212 -34.54 32.27 -4.71
CA LEU A 212 -34.58 31.30 -3.61
C LEU A 212 -33.24 31.13 -2.89
N GLY A 213 -32.16 31.70 -3.43
CA GLY A 213 -30.85 31.71 -2.80
C GLY A 213 -29.69 31.63 -3.80
N PHE A 214 -28.64 32.40 -3.54
CA PHE A 214 -27.31 32.29 -4.15
C PHE A 214 -26.27 32.09 -3.04
N TYR A 215 -25.40 31.10 -3.20
CA TYR A 215 -24.36 30.75 -2.26
C TYR A 215 -23.03 30.58 -2.98
N GLU A 216 -21.93 31.02 -2.36
CA GLU A 216 -20.58 30.67 -2.79
C GLU A 216 -19.85 29.99 -1.64
N ALA A 217 -19.17 28.89 -1.95
CA ALA A 217 -18.27 28.21 -1.03
C ALA A 217 -16.91 27.98 -1.67
N VAL A 218 -15.87 27.88 -0.85
CA VAL A 218 -14.49 27.71 -1.29
C VAL A 218 -13.83 26.51 -0.61
N LYS A 219 -12.87 25.92 -1.32
CA LYS A 219 -11.89 24.97 -0.78
C LYS A 219 -10.49 25.41 -1.17
N HIS A 220 -9.59 25.38 -0.21
CA HIS A 220 -8.16 25.59 -0.46
C HIS A 220 -7.56 24.23 -0.81
N ILE A 221 -6.97 24.12 -2.00
CA ILE A 221 -6.49 22.85 -2.54
C ILE A 221 -5.10 22.55 -1.96
N ASP A 222 -4.96 21.46 -1.20
CA ASP A 222 -3.65 20.92 -0.82
C ASP A 222 -3.15 20.01 -1.95
N PRO A 223 -1.99 20.29 -2.59
CA PRO A 223 -1.43 19.44 -3.64
C PRO A 223 -1.11 18.00 -3.19
N ALA A 224 -1.06 17.75 -1.88
CA ALA A 224 -0.86 16.44 -1.28
C ALA A 224 -2.18 15.68 -1.01
N GLU A 225 -3.35 16.22 -1.38
CA GLU A 225 -4.62 15.51 -1.21
C GLU A 225 -4.64 14.16 -1.93
N TRP A 226 -5.21 13.18 -1.24
CA TRP A 226 -5.24 11.77 -1.63
C TRP A 226 -5.71 11.52 -3.08
N PHE A 227 -6.67 12.31 -3.58
CA PHE A 227 -7.25 12.08 -4.90
C PHE A 227 -6.26 12.38 -6.04
N PHE A 228 -5.26 13.25 -5.83
CA PHE A 228 -4.22 13.49 -6.81
C PHE A 228 -3.31 12.28 -7.01
N THR A 229 -3.23 11.41 -6.02
CA THR A 229 -2.48 10.15 -6.08
C THR A 229 -3.35 9.00 -6.57
N ALA A 230 -4.62 8.97 -6.18
CA ALA A 230 -5.53 7.87 -6.46
C ALA A 230 -6.20 7.92 -7.86
N HIS A 231 -6.46 9.10 -8.43
CA HIS A 231 -7.33 9.23 -9.61
C HIS A 231 -6.69 8.77 -10.93
N PHE A 232 -5.57 9.34 -11.38
CA PHE A 232 -4.88 8.85 -12.58
C PHE A 232 -3.38 8.73 -12.33
N PHE A 233 -2.85 7.52 -12.52
CA PHE A 233 -1.41 7.26 -12.41
C PHE A 233 -0.65 8.07 -13.48
N LEU A 234 0.29 8.93 -13.03
CA LEU A 234 1.08 9.88 -13.84
C LEU A 234 0.32 11.10 -14.39
N ASP A 235 -0.91 11.34 -13.95
CA ASP A 235 -1.73 12.51 -14.31
C ASP A 235 -2.51 13.03 -13.09
N PRO A 236 -1.85 13.77 -12.17
CA PRO A 236 -2.48 14.20 -10.93
C PRO A 236 -3.54 15.28 -11.20
N VAL A 237 -4.80 14.86 -11.17
CA VAL A 237 -5.98 15.70 -11.39
C VAL A 237 -7.11 15.27 -10.46
N MET A 238 -7.88 16.20 -9.89
CA MET A 238 -9.07 15.88 -9.09
C MET A 238 -10.13 15.19 -9.98
N PRO A 239 -10.77 14.11 -9.52
CA PRO A 239 -11.94 13.53 -10.18
C PRO A 239 -13.05 14.56 -10.37
N GLY A 240 -13.66 14.59 -11.56
CA GLY A 240 -14.81 15.45 -11.83
C GLY A 240 -15.98 15.16 -10.88
N SER A 241 -16.16 13.88 -10.54
CA SER A 241 -17.14 13.38 -9.59
C SER A 241 -17.08 14.07 -8.22
N LEU A 242 -15.88 14.33 -7.68
CA LEU A 242 -15.71 15.04 -6.41
C LEU A 242 -16.12 16.52 -6.48
N GLY A 243 -15.98 17.16 -7.64
CA GLY A 243 -16.49 18.54 -7.79
C GLY A 243 -18.02 18.58 -7.85
N LEU A 244 -18.66 17.55 -8.40
CA LEU A 244 -20.12 17.42 -8.35
C LEU A 244 -20.60 17.13 -6.91
N GLU A 245 -19.88 16.26 -6.20
CA GLU A 245 -20.11 15.97 -4.78
C GLU A 245 -19.97 17.23 -3.91
N ALA A 246 -19.01 18.13 -4.22
CA ALA A 246 -18.88 19.41 -3.52
C ALA A 246 -20.18 20.22 -3.59
N ALA A 247 -20.86 20.21 -4.73
CA ALA A 247 -22.13 20.91 -4.89
C ALA A 247 -23.27 20.29 -4.07
N LEU A 248 -23.31 18.96 -3.98
CA LEU A 248 -24.24 18.24 -3.12
C LEU A 248 -23.95 18.52 -1.63
N GLN A 249 -22.69 18.61 -1.22
CA GLN A 249 -22.32 19.00 0.14
C GLN A 249 -22.80 20.42 0.47
N LEU A 250 -22.61 21.39 -0.44
CA LEU A 250 -23.13 22.75 -0.26
C LEU A 250 -24.66 22.76 -0.22
N ALA A 251 -25.33 22.00 -1.09
CA ALA A 251 -26.79 21.90 -1.10
C ALA A 251 -27.34 21.34 0.22
N ARG A 252 -26.67 20.35 0.82
CA ARG A 252 -27.05 19.82 2.15
C ARG A 252 -26.94 20.91 3.21
N PHE A 253 -25.83 21.67 3.21
CA PHE A 253 -25.67 22.81 4.11
C PHE A 253 -26.81 23.82 3.93
N VAL A 254 -27.11 24.22 2.69
CA VAL A 254 -28.18 25.19 2.40
C VAL A 254 -29.55 24.68 2.85
N LEU A 255 -29.86 23.40 2.59
CA LEU A 255 -31.12 22.80 3.05
C LEU A 255 -31.23 22.83 4.58
N GLU A 256 -30.18 22.43 5.30
CA GLU A 256 -30.19 22.38 6.76
C GLU A 256 -30.19 23.78 7.41
N ASP A 257 -29.44 24.73 6.84
CA ASP A 257 -29.39 26.14 7.27
C ASP A 257 -30.76 26.82 7.11
N ARG A 258 -31.48 26.52 6.02
CA ARG A 258 -32.79 27.13 5.72
C ARG A 258 -33.98 26.43 6.36
N THR A 259 -33.87 25.14 6.67
CA THR A 259 -35.04 24.31 7.06
C THR A 259 -34.81 23.45 8.31
N GLY A 260 -33.69 23.66 9.00
CA GLY A 260 -33.28 22.90 10.19
C GLY A 260 -32.54 21.60 9.85
N PRO A 261 -31.88 20.99 10.85
CA PRO A 261 -31.03 19.82 10.67
C PRO A 261 -31.79 18.63 10.08
N LYS A 262 -31.10 17.82 9.28
CA LYS A 262 -31.64 16.60 8.68
C LYS A 262 -30.88 15.40 9.21
N GLU A 263 -31.62 14.38 9.62
CA GLU A 263 -31.05 13.11 10.06
C GLU A 263 -30.26 12.47 8.92
N ARG A 264 -30.83 12.49 7.71
CA ARG A 264 -30.23 11.96 6.50
C ARG A 264 -30.77 12.64 5.25
N VAL A 265 -29.93 12.69 4.22
CA VAL A 265 -30.31 13.05 2.85
C VAL A 265 -29.90 11.93 1.88
N THR A 266 -30.59 11.81 0.75
CA THR A 266 -30.17 10.94 -0.35
C THR A 266 -28.82 11.40 -0.94
N PRO A 267 -28.04 10.54 -1.62
CA PRO A 267 -26.77 10.95 -2.24
C PRO A 267 -26.98 11.94 -3.39
N ILE A 268 -28.11 11.79 -4.09
CA ILE A 268 -28.68 12.74 -5.05
C ILE A 268 -30.20 12.48 -5.08
N ARG A 269 -30.98 13.38 -5.66
CA ARG A 269 -32.41 13.16 -5.90
C ARG A 269 -32.62 11.96 -6.84
N LEU A 270 -33.43 11.00 -6.42
CA LEU A 270 -33.64 9.74 -7.16
C LEU A 270 -34.73 9.89 -8.23
N GLY A 271 -34.61 9.13 -9.32
CA GLY A 271 -35.62 9.02 -10.38
C GLY A 271 -35.79 10.25 -11.27
N VAL A 272 -34.89 11.23 -11.17
CA VAL A 272 -34.90 12.46 -11.96
C VAL A 272 -33.58 12.67 -12.69
N PRO A 273 -33.59 13.31 -13.88
CA PRO A 273 -32.37 13.58 -14.62
C PRO A 273 -31.60 14.75 -14.02
N HIS A 274 -30.27 14.64 -14.04
CA HIS A 274 -29.32 15.72 -13.73
C HIS A 274 -28.25 15.78 -14.82
N VAL A 275 -27.74 16.99 -15.09
CA VAL A 275 -26.82 17.24 -16.22
C VAL A 275 -25.57 17.98 -15.74
N TRP A 276 -24.40 17.53 -16.18
CA TRP A 276 -23.15 18.24 -15.93
C TRP A 276 -22.33 18.41 -17.20
N LYS A 277 -21.48 19.44 -17.21
CA LYS A 277 -20.49 19.70 -18.26
C LYS A 277 -19.15 20.04 -17.64
N TYR A 278 -18.09 19.59 -18.31
CA TYR A 278 -16.72 19.90 -17.95
C TYR A 278 -15.99 20.58 -19.10
N ARG A 279 -15.34 21.71 -18.79
CA ARG A 279 -14.44 22.40 -19.71
C ARG A 279 -13.30 23.04 -18.94
N GLY A 280 -12.40 22.18 -18.45
CA GLY A 280 -11.27 22.54 -17.60
C GLY A 280 -10.95 21.40 -16.64
N GLN A 281 -9.97 21.61 -15.76
CA GLN A 281 -9.48 20.58 -14.85
C GLN A 281 -8.84 21.17 -13.60
N MET A 282 -8.96 20.44 -12.49
CA MET A 282 -8.32 20.73 -11.21
C MET A 282 -6.98 19.98 -11.11
N ARG A 283 -5.88 20.62 -11.53
CA ARG A 283 -4.51 20.08 -11.42
C ARG A 283 -3.77 20.67 -10.23
N ARG A 284 -2.66 20.07 -9.81
CA ARG A 284 -1.82 20.53 -8.67
C ARG A 284 -1.46 22.02 -8.61
N PRO A 285 -1.26 22.76 -9.72
CA PRO A 285 -1.00 24.20 -9.64
C PRO A 285 -2.20 25.03 -9.19
N VAL A 286 -3.41 24.47 -9.26
CA VAL A 286 -4.62 25.16 -8.81
C VAL A 286 -4.61 25.26 -7.30
N THR A 287 -4.85 26.46 -6.78
CA THR A 287 -4.76 26.73 -5.34
C THR A 287 -6.13 26.84 -4.70
N THR A 288 -7.14 27.28 -5.45
CA THR A 288 -8.48 27.53 -4.93
C THR A 288 -9.55 26.94 -5.83
N MET A 289 -10.47 26.20 -5.21
CA MET A 289 -11.75 25.82 -5.80
C MET A 289 -12.85 26.71 -5.22
N SER A 290 -13.63 27.37 -6.07
CA SER A 290 -14.86 28.03 -5.65
C SER A 290 -16.08 27.42 -6.32
N LEU A 291 -17.19 27.35 -5.60
CA LEU A 291 -18.43 26.74 -6.02
C LEU A 291 -19.56 27.72 -5.79
N GLU A 292 -20.22 28.10 -6.87
CA GLU A 292 -21.42 28.94 -6.87
C GLU A 292 -22.65 28.03 -7.00
N LEU A 293 -23.62 28.14 -6.08
CA LEU A 293 -24.87 27.38 -6.08
C LEU A 293 -26.06 28.33 -6.10
N GLU A 294 -26.99 28.08 -7.03
CA GLU A 294 -28.27 28.78 -7.14
C GLU A 294 -29.43 27.83 -6.89
N VAL A 295 -30.25 28.15 -5.90
CA VAL A 295 -31.42 27.34 -5.54
C VAL A 295 -32.53 27.59 -6.55
N THR A 296 -33.04 26.52 -7.17
CA THR A 296 -34.14 26.58 -8.15
C THR A 296 -35.46 26.08 -7.57
N ALA A 297 -35.42 25.21 -6.55
CA ALA A 297 -36.56 24.84 -5.73
C ALA A 297 -36.13 24.50 -4.29
N LEU A 298 -36.96 24.85 -3.31
CA LEU A 298 -36.72 24.56 -1.89
C LEU A 298 -38.02 24.24 -1.17
N SER A 299 -38.01 23.16 -0.38
CA SER A 299 -39.05 22.80 0.57
C SER A 299 -38.43 22.34 1.89
N ALA A 300 -39.25 21.96 2.87
CA ALA A 300 -38.77 21.45 4.15
C ALA A 300 -37.90 20.18 4.00
N THR A 301 -38.05 19.41 2.92
CA THR A 301 -37.40 18.12 2.73
C THR A 301 -36.66 17.99 1.39
N GLU A 302 -36.65 19.01 0.54
CA GLU A 302 -36.04 18.91 -0.80
C GLU A 302 -35.38 20.23 -1.19
N ILE A 303 -34.22 20.13 -1.83
CA ILE A 303 -33.53 21.23 -2.51
C ILE A 303 -33.17 20.80 -3.93
N VAL A 304 -33.43 21.68 -4.90
CA VAL A 304 -32.99 21.56 -6.29
C VAL A 304 -32.18 22.80 -6.64
N PHE A 305 -31.08 22.63 -7.37
CA PHE A 305 -30.13 23.70 -7.64
C PHE A 305 -29.37 23.51 -8.95
N ASP A 306 -28.88 24.65 -9.45
CA ASP A 306 -27.85 24.74 -10.47
C ASP A 306 -26.54 25.20 -9.83
N ALA A 307 -25.39 24.75 -10.35
CA ALA A 307 -24.10 25.12 -9.80
C ALA A 307 -23.01 25.36 -10.87
N VAL A 308 -22.05 26.21 -10.51
CA VAL A 308 -20.83 26.47 -11.29
C VAL A 308 -19.63 26.28 -10.38
N LEU A 309 -18.68 25.45 -10.80
CA LEU A 309 -17.42 25.24 -10.11
C LEU A 309 -16.29 25.90 -10.88
N ARG A 310 -15.43 26.63 -10.16
CA ARG A 310 -14.30 27.37 -10.68
C ARG A 310 -12.97 26.88 -10.12
N ALA A 311 -11.95 26.84 -10.97
CA ALA A 311 -10.55 26.64 -10.61
C ALA A 311 -9.82 27.98 -10.74
N ASP A 312 -9.29 28.51 -9.63
CA ASP A 312 -8.66 29.84 -9.57
C ASP A 312 -9.46 30.92 -10.33
N GLY A 313 -10.79 30.92 -10.15
CA GLY A 313 -11.73 31.88 -10.77
C GLY A 313 -12.24 31.52 -12.17
N VAL A 314 -11.64 30.55 -12.86
CA VAL A 314 -12.10 30.10 -14.18
C VAL A 314 -13.22 29.08 -14.04
N ALA A 315 -14.41 29.34 -14.61
CA ALA A 315 -15.52 28.38 -14.62
C ALA A 315 -15.18 27.15 -15.44
N ILE A 316 -15.12 26.00 -14.78
CA ILE A 316 -14.74 24.72 -15.38
C ILE A 316 -15.89 23.72 -15.37
N TYR A 317 -16.76 23.70 -14.35
CA TYR A 317 -17.92 22.80 -14.31
C TYR A 317 -19.22 23.60 -14.29
N GLU A 318 -20.23 23.09 -15.00
CA GLU A 318 -21.63 23.56 -14.96
C GLU A 318 -22.49 22.36 -14.60
N MET A 319 -23.39 22.54 -13.64
CA MET A 319 -24.30 21.52 -13.10
C MET A 319 -25.73 22.06 -13.18
N LYS A 320 -26.66 21.24 -13.67
CA LYS A 320 -28.08 21.59 -13.80
C LYS A 320 -28.97 20.51 -13.24
N ASP A 321 -30.05 20.95 -12.58
CA ASP A 321 -31.09 20.09 -12.02
C ASP A 321 -30.57 19.07 -10.99
N PHE A 322 -29.50 19.41 -10.27
CA PHE A 322 -29.02 18.61 -9.14
C PHE A 322 -29.92 18.84 -7.93
N GLY A 323 -30.01 17.87 -7.03
CA GLY A 323 -30.81 18.03 -5.83
C GLY A 323 -30.60 16.94 -4.79
N LEU A 324 -31.17 17.17 -3.61
CA LEU A 324 -31.16 16.26 -2.47
C LEU A 324 -32.55 16.16 -1.87
N THR A 325 -32.89 14.98 -1.35
CA THR A 325 -34.13 14.76 -0.60
C THR A 325 -33.77 14.31 0.81
N ALA A 326 -34.29 15.01 1.82
CA ALA A 326 -34.23 14.58 3.20
C ALA A 326 -35.16 13.39 3.44
N VAL A 327 -34.63 12.38 4.12
CA VAL A 327 -35.24 11.07 4.27
C VAL A 327 -34.99 10.57 5.70
N PRO A 328 -35.88 9.74 6.27
CA PRO A 328 -35.66 9.14 7.59
C PRO A 328 -34.36 8.32 7.63
N ALA A 329 -33.78 8.15 8.82
CA ALA A 329 -32.73 7.15 9.02
C ALA A 329 -33.23 5.75 8.66
N ARG A 330 -32.36 4.97 8.01
CA ARG A 330 -32.56 3.54 7.82
C ARG A 330 -32.01 2.82 9.05
N VAL A 331 -32.79 1.90 9.65
CA VAL A 331 -32.26 0.95 10.63
C VAL A 331 -31.38 -0.05 9.87
N PRO A 332 -30.07 -0.14 10.15
CA PRO A 332 -29.22 -1.10 9.46
C PRO A 332 -29.69 -2.52 9.79
N ALA A 333 -29.86 -3.36 8.78
CA ALA A 333 -29.79 -4.79 9.01
C ALA A 333 -28.32 -5.11 9.33
N LEU A 334 -28.05 -5.53 10.58
CA LEU A 334 -26.75 -6.11 10.90
C LEU A 334 -26.51 -7.28 9.94
N PRO A 335 -25.32 -7.39 9.31
CA PRO A 335 -25.03 -8.54 8.49
C PRO A 335 -25.17 -9.80 9.34
N ALA A 336 -25.95 -10.76 8.86
CA ALA A 336 -25.94 -12.10 9.43
C ALA A 336 -24.49 -12.61 9.36
N ALA A 337 -23.92 -12.95 10.51
CA ALA A 337 -22.64 -13.65 10.55
C ALA A 337 -22.76 -14.90 9.67
N ARG A 338 -22.03 -14.93 8.56
CA ARG A 338 -21.94 -16.15 7.76
C ARG A 338 -21.30 -17.23 8.63
N PRO A 339 -21.82 -18.47 8.58
CA PRO A 339 -21.23 -19.55 9.35
C PRO A 339 -19.80 -19.77 8.85
N ALA A 340 -18.84 -19.61 9.74
CA ALA A 340 -17.49 -20.10 9.53
C ALA A 340 -17.56 -21.62 9.38
N ALA A 341 -17.11 -22.15 8.24
CA ALA A 341 -16.73 -23.54 8.19
C ALA A 341 -15.49 -23.70 9.09
N PRO A 342 -15.42 -24.72 9.96
CA PRO A 342 -14.24 -24.94 10.78
C PRO A 342 -13.06 -25.25 9.86
N ALA A 343 -12.01 -24.43 9.90
CA ALA A 343 -10.79 -24.68 9.15
C ALA A 343 -10.13 -25.95 9.70
N THR A 344 -10.05 -26.97 8.85
CA THR A 344 -9.07 -28.07 8.99
C THR A 344 -7.68 -27.64 8.50
N ALA A 345 -7.54 -26.37 8.09
CA ALA A 345 -6.32 -25.77 7.59
C ALA A 345 -5.37 -25.39 8.73
N ALA A 346 -4.07 -25.35 8.43
CA ALA A 346 -3.04 -25.14 9.44
C ALA A 346 -2.89 -23.65 9.78
N LEU A 347 -2.91 -22.75 8.79
CA LEU A 347 -2.71 -21.31 8.97
C LEU A 347 -3.97 -20.48 8.74
N LEU A 348 -4.84 -20.87 7.80
CA LEU A 348 -6.09 -20.13 7.53
C LEU A 348 -7.06 -20.20 8.72
N ASP A 349 -7.48 -19.04 9.23
CA ASP A 349 -8.47 -18.94 10.31
C ASP A 349 -9.90 -19.07 9.78
N SER A 350 -10.13 -18.54 8.58
CA SER A 350 -11.41 -18.67 7.88
C SER A 350 -11.20 -18.65 6.38
N PHE A 351 -12.04 -19.38 5.66
CA PHE A 351 -12.05 -19.37 4.20
C PHE A 351 -13.44 -19.70 3.69
N THR A 352 -13.94 -18.89 2.78
CA THR A 352 -15.28 -19.00 2.21
C THR A 352 -15.16 -19.17 0.71
N VAL A 353 -15.87 -20.15 0.15
CA VAL A 353 -15.85 -20.47 -1.27
C VAL A 353 -17.16 -20.10 -1.93
N GLU A 354 -17.08 -19.43 -3.08
CA GLU A 354 -18.20 -19.09 -3.96
C GLU A 354 -17.83 -19.38 -5.42
N GLY A 355 -18.27 -20.53 -5.92
CA GLY A 355 -17.93 -20.99 -7.26
C GLY A 355 -16.43 -21.19 -7.43
N GLY A 356 -15.82 -20.49 -8.40
CA GLY A 356 -14.38 -20.50 -8.64
C GLY A 356 -13.58 -19.53 -7.77
N HIS A 357 -14.22 -18.81 -6.85
CA HIS A 357 -13.58 -17.79 -6.01
C HIS A 357 -13.58 -18.20 -4.55
N GLY A 358 -12.52 -17.84 -3.83
CA GLY A 358 -12.41 -18.04 -2.39
C GLY A 358 -11.84 -16.80 -1.70
N THR A 359 -12.39 -16.45 -0.54
CA THR A 359 -11.91 -15.35 0.29
C THR A 359 -11.75 -15.84 1.73
N GLY A 360 -10.61 -15.53 2.34
CA GLY A 360 -10.32 -15.92 3.71
C GLY A 360 -9.41 -14.97 4.45
N HIS A 361 -9.13 -15.32 5.69
CA HIS A 361 -8.32 -14.51 6.60
C HIS A 361 -7.28 -15.38 7.32
N VAL A 362 -6.11 -14.79 7.53
CA VAL A 362 -5.03 -15.34 8.37
C VAL A 362 -4.60 -14.27 9.36
N ARG A 363 -4.59 -14.58 10.66
CA ARG A 363 -3.98 -13.76 11.70
C ARG A 363 -2.62 -14.34 12.06
N LEU A 364 -1.58 -13.69 11.57
CA LEU A 364 -0.20 -14.01 11.91
C LEU A 364 0.17 -13.34 13.23
N ASP A 365 -0.05 -14.07 14.32
CA ASP A 365 0.23 -13.62 15.68
C ASP A 365 1.52 -14.26 16.22
N PRO A 366 2.57 -13.47 16.55
CA PRO A 366 3.80 -14.00 17.15
C PRO A 366 3.58 -14.80 18.45
N ALA A 367 2.50 -14.55 19.19
CA ALA A 367 2.15 -15.33 20.38
C ALA A 367 1.62 -16.73 20.03
N ARG A 368 0.95 -16.88 18.89
CA ARG A 368 0.47 -18.17 18.35
C ARG A 368 1.55 -18.89 17.57
N PHE A 369 2.37 -18.14 16.83
CA PHE A 369 3.40 -18.64 15.94
C PHE A 369 4.78 -18.09 16.37
N PRO A 370 5.41 -18.66 17.42
CA PRO A 370 6.70 -18.19 17.91
C PRO A 370 7.80 -18.19 16.84
N TRP A 371 7.70 -19.08 15.86
CA TRP A 371 8.63 -19.17 14.73
C TRP A 371 8.66 -17.89 13.86
N LEU A 372 7.65 -17.02 13.93
CA LEU A 372 7.68 -15.73 13.24
C LEU A 372 8.87 -14.87 13.69
N ALA A 373 9.20 -14.91 15.00
CA ALA A 373 10.34 -14.17 15.54
C ALA A 373 11.69 -14.71 15.04
N ASP A 374 11.71 -15.97 14.61
CA ASP A 374 12.91 -16.66 14.14
C ASP A 374 13.15 -16.48 12.63
N HIS A 375 12.33 -15.72 11.91
CA HIS A 375 12.68 -15.22 10.57
C HIS A 375 12.80 -13.70 10.64
N CYS A 376 14.01 -13.21 10.91
CA CYS A 376 14.26 -11.79 11.20
C CYS A 376 15.39 -11.22 10.34
N PRO A 377 15.13 -10.91 9.05
CA PRO A 377 16.15 -10.56 8.06
C PRO A 377 17.00 -9.31 8.37
N THR A 378 16.45 -8.40 9.17
CA THR A 378 17.14 -7.18 9.62
C THR A 378 17.62 -7.29 11.06
N VAL A 379 17.43 -8.46 11.70
CA VAL A 379 17.55 -8.76 13.13
C VAL A 379 16.67 -7.94 14.08
N THR A 380 15.99 -6.91 13.57
CA THR A 380 15.13 -6.01 14.35
C THR A 380 13.64 -6.19 14.05
N ALA A 381 13.30 -6.63 12.84
CA ALA A 381 11.93 -6.74 12.37
C ALA A 381 11.65 -8.15 11.80
N PRO A 382 10.90 -8.98 12.54
CA PRO A 382 10.36 -10.23 12.04
C PRO A 382 9.57 -10.05 10.73
N ALA A 383 9.78 -10.98 9.79
CA ALA A 383 9.09 -11.01 8.50
C ALA A 383 8.59 -12.43 8.19
N VAL A 384 7.46 -12.54 7.50
CA VAL A 384 6.91 -13.85 7.10
C VAL A 384 7.77 -14.45 5.98
N PRO A 385 8.28 -15.69 6.13
CA PRO A 385 9.03 -16.34 5.07
C PRO A 385 8.15 -16.64 3.85
N MET A 386 8.71 -16.50 2.64
CA MET A 386 7.97 -16.76 1.41
C MET A 386 7.45 -18.20 1.31
N ALA A 387 8.16 -19.17 1.89
CA ALA A 387 7.72 -20.56 1.94
C ALA A 387 6.40 -20.74 2.74
N PHE A 388 6.20 -19.97 3.81
CA PHE A 388 4.95 -19.99 4.57
C PHE A 388 3.82 -19.27 3.85
N ALA A 389 4.11 -18.27 3.02
CA ALA A 389 3.12 -17.70 2.12
C ALA A 389 2.69 -18.68 1.02
N ALA A 390 3.61 -19.49 0.50
CA ALA A 390 3.30 -20.58 -0.41
C ALA A 390 2.40 -21.64 0.26
N GLU A 391 2.63 -21.93 1.54
CA GLU A 391 1.76 -22.80 2.34
C GLU A 391 0.34 -22.22 2.47
N ILE A 392 0.19 -20.95 2.85
CA ILE A 392 -1.14 -20.28 2.92
C ILE A 392 -1.85 -20.37 1.55
N ALA A 393 -1.13 -20.16 0.45
CA ALA A 393 -1.69 -20.28 -0.88
C ALA A 393 -2.11 -21.73 -1.22
N ALA A 394 -1.31 -22.73 -0.81
CA ALA A 394 -1.62 -24.14 -0.97
C ALA A 394 -2.85 -24.57 -0.16
N GLU A 395 -2.98 -24.11 1.09
CA GLU A 395 -4.19 -24.31 1.90
C GLU A 395 -5.42 -23.71 1.22
N ALA A 396 -5.34 -22.45 0.76
CA ALA A 396 -6.45 -21.80 0.05
C ALA A 396 -6.85 -22.56 -1.21
N ALA A 397 -5.87 -23.03 -2.00
CA ALA A 397 -6.11 -23.78 -3.23
C ALA A 397 -6.78 -25.15 -2.96
N THR A 398 -6.34 -25.87 -1.93
CA THR A 398 -6.93 -27.17 -1.57
C THR A 398 -8.31 -27.05 -0.94
N LEU A 399 -8.60 -25.96 -0.23
CA LEU A 399 -9.96 -25.65 0.24
C LEU A 399 -10.89 -25.28 -0.93
N LEU A 400 -10.37 -24.58 -1.95
CA LEU A 400 -11.11 -24.20 -3.15
C LEU A 400 -11.36 -25.41 -4.08
N ARG A 401 -10.50 -26.44 -4.02
CA ARG A 401 -10.58 -27.69 -4.79
C ARG A 401 -10.30 -28.91 -3.89
N PRO A 402 -11.25 -29.31 -3.02
CA PRO A 402 -11.06 -30.41 -2.09
C PRO A 402 -10.68 -31.72 -2.79
N GLY A 403 -9.67 -32.41 -2.26
CA GLY A 403 -9.19 -33.71 -2.76
C GLY A 403 -8.15 -33.64 -3.88
N ALA A 404 -7.89 -32.47 -4.45
CA ALA A 404 -6.78 -32.28 -5.38
C ALA A 404 -5.44 -32.22 -4.64
N LYS A 405 -4.37 -32.73 -5.26
CA LYS A 405 -3.00 -32.61 -4.74
C LYS A 405 -2.37 -31.33 -5.26
N VAL A 406 -1.58 -30.68 -4.42
CA VAL A 406 -0.68 -29.62 -4.90
C VAL A 406 0.50 -30.27 -5.61
N VAL A 407 0.61 -30.02 -6.91
CA VAL A 407 1.70 -30.55 -7.76
C VAL A 407 2.73 -29.48 -8.09
N GLY A 408 2.44 -28.21 -7.80
CA GLY A 408 3.43 -27.14 -7.92
C GLY A 408 2.93 -25.78 -7.44
N VAL A 409 3.88 -24.86 -7.30
CA VAL A 409 3.66 -23.41 -7.13
C VAL A 409 4.48 -22.70 -8.22
N PRO A 410 4.03 -22.72 -9.49
CA PRO A 410 4.80 -22.21 -10.62
C PRO A 410 5.20 -20.74 -10.50
N VAL A 411 4.43 -19.95 -9.76
CA VAL A 411 4.73 -18.54 -9.48
C VAL A 411 4.57 -18.29 -7.98
N LEU A 412 5.59 -17.75 -7.35
CA LEU A 412 5.55 -17.19 -6.01
C LEU A 412 6.35 -15.89 -6.01
N GLU A 413 5.71 -14.78 -5.70
CA GLU A 413 6.31 -13.44 -5.77
C GLU A 413 6.03 -12.66 -4.49
N ALA A 414 7.07 -12.07 -3.91
CA ALA A 414 6.94 -11.08 -2.86
C ALA A 414 7.03 -9.68 -3.49
N GLN A 415 5.90 -8.96 -3.51
CA GLN A 415 5.88 -7.53 -3.86
C GLN A 415 6.45 -6.67 -2.72
N SER A 416 6.19 -7.10 -1.49
CA SER A 416 6.76 -6.57 -0.26
C SER A 416 6.68 -7.66 0.81
N TRP A 417 7.60 -7.65 1.77
CA TRP A 417 7.52 -8.58 2.88
C TRP A 417 6.41 -8.20 3.86
N ILE A 418 5.89 -9.19 4.56
CA ILE A 418 4.88 -9.03 5.59
C ILE A 418 5.62 -8.97 6.93
N HIS A 419 5.60 -7.83 7.61
CA HIS A 419 6.34 -7.62 8.85
C HIS A 419 5.45 -7.81 10.07
N THR A 420 5.88 -8.63 11.04
CA THR A 420 5.15 -8.89 12.29
C THR A 420 5.83 -8.26 13.52
N GLY A 421 6.89 -7.47 13.30
CA GLY A 421 7.65 -6.82 14.38
C GLY A 421 6.89 -5.77 15.21
N ARG A 422 5.68 -5.38 14.80
CA ARG A 422 4.80 -4.45 15.53
C ARG A 422 3.59 -5.13 16.17
N GLY A 423 3.57 -6.47 16.19
CA GLY A 423 2.47 -7.27 16.74
C GLY A 423 1.78 -8.14 15.69
N PRO A 424 0.58 -8.68 16.02
CA PRO A 424 -0.19 -9.52 15.12
C PRO A 424 -0.56 -8.79 13.83
N VAL A 425 -0.55 -9.51 12.71
CA VAL A 425 -0.95 -8.99 11.39
C VAL A 425 -2.08 -9.82 10.82
N ASP A 426 -3.17 -9.15 10.45
CA ASP A 426 -4.29 -9.78 9.76
C ASP A 426 -4.11 -9.67 8.24
N LEU A 427 -4.17 -10.82 7.56
CA LEU A 427 -4.07 -10.95 6.11
C LEU A 427 -5.44 -11.25 5.52
N LEU A 428 -5.77 -10.57 4.43
CA LEU A 428 -6.82 -10.97 3.50
C LEU A 428 -6.22 -11.90 2.45
N VAL A 429 -6.81 -13.08 2.31
CA VAL A 429 -6.45 -14.08 1.30
C VAL A 429 -7.55 -14.13 0.26
N VAL A 430 -7.20 -13.89 -1.00
CA VAL A 430 -8.12 -14.02 -2.14
C VAL A 430 -7.57 -15.07 -3.09
N ALA A 431 -8.40 -16.04 -3.46
CA ALA A 431 -8.06 -17.12 -4.37
C ALA A 431 -9.05 -17.19 -5.53
N VAL A 432 -8.56 -17.40 -6.74
CA VAL A 432 -9.35 -17.53 -7.96
C VAL A 432 -8.89 -18.75 -8.75
N ALA A 433 -9.79 -19.68 -8.99
CA ALA A 433 -9.51 -20.90 -9.73
C ALA A 433 -9.88 -20.78 -11.22
N GLU A 434 -8.96 -21.22 -12.07
CA GLU A 434 -9.15 -21.41 -13.51
C GLU A 434 -8.59 -22.79 -13.91
N GLY A 435 -9.48 -23.73 -14.24
CA GLY A 435 -9.08 -25.13 -14.48
C GLY A 435 -8.41 -25.75 -13.25
N ASP A 436 -7.21 -26.31 -13.41
CA ASP A 436 -6.42 -26.87 -12.30
C ASP A 436 -5.45 -25.87 -11.67
N THR A 437 -5.58 -24.59 -12.02
CA THR A 437 -4.72 -23.51 -11.54
C THR A 437 -5.49 -22.64 -10.56
N VAL A 438 -4.87 -22.23 -9.46
CA VAL A 438 -5.43 -21.28 -8.49
C VAL A 438 -4.47 -20.13 -8.29
N ALA A 439 -4.88 -18.92 -8.70
CA ALA A 439 -4.16 -17.69 -8.39
C ALA A 439 -4.56 -17.22 -6.98
N VAL A 440 -3.59 -16.94 -6.12
CA VAL A 440 -3.80 -16.51 -4.74
C VAL A 440 -3.03 -15.22 -4.47
N SER A 441 -3.67 -14.27 -3.80
CA SER A 441 -3.03 -13.06 -3.28
C SER A 441 -3.19 -12.95 -1.77
N LEU A 442 -2.10 -12.60 -1.08
CA LEU A 442 -2.07 -12.29 0.35
C LEU A 442 -1.89 -10.79 0.51
N ALA A 443 -2.85 -10.15 1.15
CA ALA A 443 -2.87 -8.71 1.35
C ALA A 443 -2.90 -8.33 2.83
N VAL A 444 -2.09 -7.36 3.21
CA VAL A 444 -2.08 -6.76 4.56
C VAL A 444 -2.94 -5.51 4.53
N HIS A 445 -3.79 -5.32 5.54
CA HIS A 445 -4.45 -4.02 5.71
C HIS A 445 -3.40 -2.97 6.13
N VAL A 446 -3.16 -1.98 5.28
CA VAL A 446 -2.20 -0.91 5.57
C VAL A 446 -2.97 0.34 5.89
N ASP A 447 -2.82 0.86 7.11
CA ASP A 447 -3.43 2.13 7.49
C ASP A 447 -2.67 3.33 6.91
N ASN A 448 -3.42 4.31 6.41
CA ASN A 448 -2.91 5.63 6.09
C ASN A 448 -3.57 6.66 7.02
N PRO A 449 -2.91 7.06 8.12
CA PRO A 449 -3.53 7.92 9.13
C PRO A 449 -3.85 9.32 8.60
N ARG A 450 -3.11 9.81 7.59
CA ARG A 450 -3.40 11.11 6.96
C ARG A 450 -4.61 11.03 6.02
N PHE A 451 -4.80 9.90 5.37
CA PHE A 451 -5.90 9.67 4.43
C PHE A 451 -6.50 8.27 4.64
N PRO A 452 -7.37 8.08 5.65
CA PRO A 452 -7.86 6.75 6.04
C PRO A 452 -8.52 5.93 4.93
N LYS A 453 -8.99 6.57 3.86
CA LYS A 453 -9.49 5.87 2.67
C LYS A 453 -8.41 5.25 1.78
N LEU A 454 -7.17 5.74 1.82
CA LEU A 454 -6.03 5.04 1.23
C LEU A 454 -5.64 3.82 2.10
N SER A 455 -6.24 3.66 3.28
CA SER A 455 -6.14 2.42 4.04
C SER A 455 -6.88 1.31 3.32
N GLY A 456 -6.31 0.11 3.36
CA GLY A 456 -6.91 -1.03 2.69
C GLY A 456 -5.94 -2.18 2.49
N PRO A 457 -6.43 -3.32 1.98
CA PRO A 457 -5.59 -4.45 1.66
C PRO A 457 -4.61 -4.07 0.55
N LYS A 458 -3.32 -4.07 0.86
CA LYS A 458 -2.26 -4.02 -0.14
C LYS A 458 -1.73 -5.42 -0.34
N VAL A 459 -1.57 -5.86 -1.59
CA VAL A 459 -1.00 -7.17 -1.87
C VAL A 459 0.49 -7.15 -1.54
N HIS A 460 0.91 -8.04 -0.64
CA HIS A 460 2.31 -8.23 -0.28
C HIS A 460 2.90 -9.43 -1.02
N MET A 461 2.12 -10.51 -1.18
CA MET A 461 2.57 -11.71 -1.88
C MET A 461 1.52 -12.23 -2.84
N LYS A 462 1.99 -12.84 -3.93
CA LYS A 462 1.18 -13.51 -4.95
C LYS A 462 1.72 -14.92 -5.17
N ALA A 463 0.82 -15.87 -5.37
CA ALA A 463 1.16 -17.22 -5.73
C ALA A 463 0.21 -17.73 -6.81
N VAL A 464 0.70 -18.62 -7.65
CA VAL A 464 -0.11 -19.47 -8.51
C VAL A 464 0.16 -20.90 -8.07
N VAL A 465 -0.90 -21.61 -7.65
CA VAL A 465 -0.84 -22.99 -7.21
C VAL A 465 -1.36 -23.89 -8.33
N GLN A 466 -0.58 -24.89 -8.70
CA GLN A 466 -0.98 -25.91 -9.65
C GLN A 466 -1.48 -27.14 -8.89
N LEU A 467 -2.70 -27.55 -9.21
CA LEU A 467 -3.34 -28.73 -8.67
C LEU A 467 -3.31 -29.89 -9.68
N GLY A 468 -3.49 -31.11 -9.18
CA GLY A 468 -3.59 -32.32 -10.00
C GLY A 468 -4.08 -33.54 -9.22
N ALA A 469 -4.50 -34.58 -9.94
CA ALA A 469 -4.89 -35.86 -9.32
C ALA A 469 -3.68 -36.69 -8.85
N GLU A 470 -2.56 -36.57 -9.56
CA GLU A 470 -1.31 -37.28 -9.31
C GLU A 470 -0.12 -36.34 -9.47
N TRP A 471 0.98 -36.64 -8.75
CA TRP A 471 2.22 -35.91 -8.94
C TRP A 471 2.92 -36.33 -10.24
N PRO A 472 3.55 -35.39 -10.95
CA PRO A 472 4.36 -35.71 -12.12
C PRO A 472 5.53 -36.63 -11.78
N LYS A 473 6.07 -37.29 -12.80
CA LYS A 473 7.28 -38.12 -12.65
C LYS A 473 8.49 -37.25 -12.30
N ALA A 474 9.23 -37.65 -11.27
CA ALA A 474 10.47 -37.01 -10.85
C ALA A 474 11.53 -36.96 -11.98
N PRO A 475 12.25 -35.85 -12.14
CA PRO A 475 13.34 -35.73 -13.11
C PRO A 475 14.58 -36.50 -12.66
N SER A 476 15.45 -36.83 -13.61
CA SER A 476 16.82 -37.23 -13.30
C SER A 476 17.69 -35.99 -13.12
N LEU A 477 18.37 -35.89 -11.97
CA LEU A 477 19.29 -34.79 -11.72
C LEU A 477 20.63 -35.03 -12.41
N SER A 478 21.31 -33.94 -12.81
CA SER A 478 22.68 -33.99 -13.31
C SER A 478 23.66 -34.50 -12.24
N GLY A 479 24.85 -34.94 -12.66
CA GLY A 479 25.93 -35.30 -11.74
C GLY A 479 26.42 -34.10 -10.93
N GLU A 480 26.90 -34.34 -9.71
CA GLU A 480 27.44 -33.28 -8.85
C GLU A 480 28.88 -32.93 -9.24
N PRO A 481 29.24 -31.63 -9.25
CA PRO A 481 30.62 -31.21 -9.49
C PRO A 481 31.50 -31.63 -8.30
N ARG A 482 32.80 -31.87 -8.57
CA ARG A 482 33.78 -32.10 -7.50
C ARG A 482 34.11 -30.78 -6.82
N VAL A 483 33.55 -30.56 -5.64
CA VAL A 483 33.69 -29.33 -4.86
C VAL A 483 34.24 -29.59 -3.46
N GLY A 484 34.80 -28.55 -2.83
CA GLY A 484 35.40 -28.63 -1.50
C GLY A 484 34.37 -28.66 -0.37
N ARG A 485 34.75 -29.24 0.77
CA ARG A 485 33.94 -29.23 1.99
C ARG A 485 33.99 -27.86 2.65
N VAL A 486 32.83 -27.35 3.07
CA VAL A 486 32.75 -26.13 3.88
C VAL A 486 33.39 -26.40 5.25
N GLN A 487 34.38 -25.59 5.64
CA GLN A 487 35.13 -25.75 6.89
C GLN A 487 34.44 -24.96 8.02
N MET A 488 33.18 -25.28 8.31
CA MET A 488 32.38 -24.62 9.33
C MET A 488 31.25 -25.55 9.77
N ASP A 489 31.00 -25.66 11.08
CA ASP A 489 29.85 -26.40 11.59
C ASP A 489 28.56 -25.57 11.51
N VAL A 490 27.42 -26.24 11.61
CA VAL A 490 26.09 -25.61 11.48
C VAL A 490 25.81 -24.62 12.60
N ALA A 491 26.30 -24.87 13.81
CA ALA A 491 26.07 -23.96 14.94
C ALA A 491 26.79 -22.61 14.70
N THR A 492 28.02 -22.67 14.19
CA THR A 492 28.80 -21.50 13.77
C THR A 492 28.15 -20.83 12.56
N TYR A 493 27.57 -21.59 11.62
CA TYR A 493 26.87 -21.04 10.46
C TYR A 493 25.68 -20.14 10.87
N TYR A 494 24.76 -20.69 11.68
CA TYR A 494 23.60 -19.94 12.14
C TYR A 494 23.97 -18.86 13.15
N GLY A 495 24.91 -19.16 14.05
CA GLY A 495 25.39 -18.21 15.05
C GLY A 495 26.12 -17.02 14.43
N GLY A 496 26.85 -17.20 13.33
CA GLY A 496 27.67 -16.16 12.72
C GLY A 496 26.91 -15.07 11.96
N GLY A 497 25.59 -15.17 11.80
CA GLY A 497 24.84 -14.17 11.01
C GLY A 497 25.09 -14.27 9.50
N LEU A 498 25.47 -15.45 8.99
CA LEU A 498 25.50 -15.76 7.55
C LEU A 498 24.09 -15.96 6.97
N THR A 499 23.12 -16.10 7.86
CA THR A 499 21.69 -16.13 7.59
C THR A 499 20.96 -15.48 8.79
N PHE A 500 19.66 -15.30 8.66
CA PHE A 500 18.84 -14.55 9.63
C PHE A 500 17.75 -15.40 10.29
N HIS A 501 17.98 -16.72 10.34
CA HIS A 501 17.04 -17.71 10.84
C HIS A 501 17.39 -18.15 12.28
N GLY A 502 16.48 -17.88 13.21
CA GLY A 502 16.52 -18.29 14.60
C GLY A 502 16.16 -19.77 14.81
N PRO A 503 16.33 -20.30 16.04
CA PRO A 503 16.38 -21.73 16.33
C PRO A 503 15.20 -22.55 15.81
N THR A 504 13.98 -22.01 15.83
CA THR A 504 12.79 -22.75 15.41
C THR A 504 12.78 -23.06 13.92
N LEU A 505 13.44 -22.22 13.11
CA LEU A 505 13.52 -22.40 11.65
C LEU A 505 14.81 -23.10 11.21
N GLN A 506 15.72 -23.47 12.11
CA GLN A 506 16.96 -24.15 11.75
C GLN A 506 16.71 -25.63 11.43
N GLY A 507 16.72 -25.98 10.14
CA GLY A 507 16.55 -27.37 9.67
C GLY A 507 17.80 -28.04 9.08
N MET A 508 18.86 -27.25 8.83
CA MET A 508 20.13 -27.75 8.26
C MET A 508 20.91 -28.56 9.30
N VAL A 509 21.44 -29.73 8.92
CA VAL A 509 22.26 -30.61 9.77
C VAL A 509 23.72 -30.69 9.32
N ASP A 510 23.99 -30.41 8.05
CA ASP A 510 25.35 -30.28 7.49
C ASP A 510 25.37 -29.22 6.40
N VAL A 511 26.28 -28.26 6.48
CA VAL A 511 26.51 -27.24 5.44
C VAL A 511 27.11 -27.89 4.18
N GLY A 512 27.77 -29.06 4.34
CA GLY A 512 28.19 -29.94 3.27
C GLY A 512 29.33 -29.39 2.43
N VAL A 513 29.08 -29.15 1.14
CA VAL A 513 30.10 -28.78 0.16
C VAL A 513 29.69 -27.54 -0.64
N ARG A 514 30.68 -26.76 -1.08
CA ARG A 514 30.47 -25.57 -1.91
C ARG A 514 31.65 -25.33 -2.86
N GLY A 515 31.37 -24.90 -4.08
CA GLY A 515 32.38 -24.45 -5.05
C GLY A 515 31.85 -24.43 -6.49
N GLY A 516 32.45 -23.63 -7.36
CA GLY A 516 32.10 -23.60 -8.79
C GLY A 516 30.62 -23.31 -9.09
N GLY A 517 29.98 -22.42 -8.31
CA GLY A 517 28.55 -22.11 -8.44
C GLY A 517 27.61 -23.19 -7.91
N PHE A 518 28.10 -24.18 -7.17
CA PHE A 518 27.30 -25.26 -6.60
C PHE A 518 27.41 -25.32 -5.07
N ALA A 519 26.33 -25.67 -4.40
CA ALA A 519 26.35 -26.12 -3.01
C ALA A 519 25.45 -27.34 -2.79
N ARG A 520 25.80 -28.15 -1.80
CA ARG A 520 24.97 -29.24 -1.30
C ARG A 520 24.99 -29.24 0.22
N ALA A 521 23.81 -29.23 0.81
CA ALA A 521 23.60 -29.29 2.25
C ALA A 521 22.59 -30.40 2.59
N THR A 522 22.64 -30.86 3.84
CA THR A 522 21.76 -31.89 4.36
C THR A 522 20.83 -31.29 5.41
N PHE A 523 19.57 -31.71 5.40
CA PHE A 523 18.49 -31.25 6.26
C PHE A 523 17.78 -32.43 6.90
N ARG A 524 17.02 -32.15 7.97
CA ARG A 524 16.12 -33.12 8.57
C ARG A 524 14.70 -32.56 8.63
N THR A 525 13.73 -33.31 8.11
CA THR A 525 12.31 -32.95 8.20
C THR A 525 11.85 -32.96 9.65
N ARG A 526 10.91 -32.07 9.99
CA ARG A 526 10.34 -31.98 11.34
C ARG A 526 8.81 -32.11 11.30
N PRO A 527 8.18 -32.69 12.35
CA PRO A 527 6.73 -32.72 12.46
C PRO A 527 6.12 -31.32 12.53
N ASP A 528 4.98 -31.12 11.85
CA ASP A 528 4.26 -29.83 11.82
C ASP A 528 3.85 -29.34 13.22
N ALA A 529 3.58 -30.27 14.13
CA ALA A 529 3.18 -29.96 15.49
C ALA A 529 4.25 -29.19 16.28
N GLU A 530 5.52 -29.23 15.85
CA GLU A 530 6.59 -28.42 16.43
C GLU A 530 6.48 -26.93 16.07
N LEU A 531 5.79 -26.60 14.96
CA LEU A 531 5.58 -25.23 14.48
C LEU A 531 4.16 -24.72 14.70
N ASN A 532 3.16 -25.60 14.59
CA ASN A 532 1.75 -25.22 14.52
C ASN A 532 0.87 -25.89 15.59
N GLY A 533 1.48 -26.63 16.53
CA GLY A 533 0.76 -27.37 17.55
C GLY A 533 0.05 -28.62 17.02
N PRO A 534 -0.50 -29.45 17.92
CA PRO A 534 -1.13 -30.71 17.54
C PRO A 534 -2.42 -30.47 16.74
N GLY A 535 -2.66 -31.28 15.70
CA GLY A 535 -3.90 -31.27 14.92
C GLY A 535 -3.93 -30.31 13.73
N HIS A 536 -2.87 -29.53 13.50
CA HIS A 536 -2.74 -28.61 12.37
C HIS A 536 -1.60 -29.08 11.45
N ALA A 537 -1.95 -29.73 10.34
CA ALA A 537 -0.98 -30.26 9.38
C ALA A 537 -0.86 -29.35 8.15
N PHE A 538 0.37 -29.08 7.73
CA PHE A 538 0.68 -28.33 6.51
C PHE A 538 0.42 -29.19 5.26
N VAL A 539 -0.02 -28.54 4.19
CA VAL A 539 -0.21 -29.10 2.85
C VAL A 539 1.14 -29.36 2.18
N LEU A 540 2.04 -28.39 2.25
CA LEU A 540 3.43 -28.49 1.81
C LEU A 540 4.34 -28.83 2.99
N ASP A 541 5.63 -28.51 2.87
CA ASP A 541 6.57 -28.46 3.98
C ASP A 541 7.25 -27.08 3.99
N PRO A 542 6.59 -26.04 4.56
CA PRO A 542 7.09 -24.67 4.49
C PRO A 542 8.45 -24.52 5.17
N LEU A 543 8.71 -25.28 6.24
CA LEU A 543 10.02 -25.28 6.89
C LEU A 543 11.11 -25.85 6.00
N LEU A 544 10.86 -27.00 5.35
CA LEU A 544 11.85 -27.59 4.44
C LEU A 544 12.10 -26.71 3.21
N LEU A 545 11.05 -26.07 2.67
CA LEU A 545 11.17 -25.15 1.55
C LEU A 545 11.96 -23.89 1.92
N ASP A 546 11.74 -23.33 3.12
CA ASP A 546 12.49 -22.19 3.64
C ASP A 546 13.96 -22.56 3.89
N THR A 547 14.17 -23.67 4.62
CA THR A 547 15.52 -24.14 4.98
C THR A 547 16.36 -24.51 3.77
N ALA A 548 15.76 -24.91 2.65
CA ALA A 548 16.45 -25.14 1.39
C ALA A 548 17.27 -23.93 0.91
N THR A 549 16.89 -22.72 1.33
CA THR A 549 17.53 -21.45 0.98
C THR A 549 18.68 -21.11 1.91
N HIS A 550 18.72 -21.68 3.12
CA HIS A 550 19.71 -21.31 4.14
C HIS A 550 21.16 -21.44 3.67
N PRO A 551 21.58 -22.46 2.88
CA PRO A 551 22.95 -22.56 2.38
C PRO A 551 23.31 -21.57 1.26
N MET A 552 22.45 -20.58 0.97
CA MET A 552 22.72 -19.50 0.01
C MET A 552 23.57 -18.36 0.60
N PHE A 553 23.93 -18.40 1.89
CA PHE A 553 24.80 -17.39 2.53
C PHE A 553 24.25 -15.96 2.39
N SER A 554 22.96 -15.76 2.68
CA SER A 554 22.26 -14.48 2.51
C SER A 554 22.94 -13.27 3.17
N GLY A 555 23.76 -13.48 4.21
CA GLY A 555 24.54 -12.45 4.87
C GLY A 555 25.88 -12.09 4.22
N GLU A 556 26.37 -12.89 3.26
CA GLU A 556 27.63 -12.69 2.50
C GLU A 556 27.48 -13.22 1.05
N PRO A 557 26.57 -12.64 0.24
CA PRO A 557 26.27 -13.13 -1.11
C PRO A 557 27.44 -13.04 -2.09
N GLU A 558 28.44 -12.19 -1.84
CA GLU A 558 29.68 -12.08 -2.63
C GLU A 558 30.48 -13.38 -2.68
N ILE A 559 30.19 -14.33 -1.80
CA ILE A 559 30.79 -15.65 -1.80
C ILE A 559 30.47 -16.46 -3.07
N TRP A 560 29.39 -16.10 -3.78
CA TRP A 560 28.91 -16.78 -4.99
C TRP A 560 29.53 -16.24 -6.27
N ASP A 561 29.71 -14.91 -6.36
CA ASP A 561 30.24 -14.25 -7.53
C ASP A 561 31.01 -12.98 -7.14
N ALA A 562 32.22 -12.84 -7.67
CA ALA A 562 33.12 -11.73 -7.34
C ALA A 562 32.65 -10.36 -7.87
N SER A 563 31.64 -10.33 -8.77
CA SER A 563 31.03 -9.09 -9.24
C SER A 563 30.10 -8.45 -8.20
N ILE A 564 29.67 -9.20 -7.19
CA ILE A 564 28.86 -8.70 -6.08
C ILE A 564 29.78 -7.94 -5.14
N GLY A 565 29.51 -6.64 -4.96
CA GLY A 565 30.25 -5.82 -4.01
C GLY A 565 30.06 -6.31 -2.58
N GLY A 566 31.10 -6.18 -1.76
CA GLY A 566 31.00 -6.52 -0.33
C GLY A 566 29.98 -5.66 0.41
N GLY A 567 29.42 -6.20 1.49
CA GLY A 567 28.44 -5.51 2.34
C GLY A 567 27.02 -5.50 1.81
N LYS A 568 26.74 -6.36 0.81
CA LYS A 568 25.39 -6.67 0.35
C LYS A 568 24.75 -7.74 1.23
N LEU A 569 23.41 -7.77 1.24
CA LEU A 569 22.60 -8.83 1.80
C LEU A 569 21.70 -9.37 0.68
N ALA A 570 21.39 -10.66 0.69
CA ALA A 570 20.49 -11.28 -0.25
C ALA A 570 19.16 -11.61 0.40
N TYR A 571 18.06 -11.19 -0.22
CA TYR A 571 16.71 -11.37 0.29
C TYR A 571 15.80 -11.99 -0.76
N PRO A 572 15.01 -13.01 -0.42
CA PRO A 572 14.13 -13.65 -1.39
C PRO A 572 13.02 -12.73 -1.92
N VAL A 573 12.84 -12.77 -3.25
CA VAL A 573 11.83 -11.99 -3.97
C VAL A 573 10.90 -12.84 -4.82
N SER A 574 11.38 -13.99 -5.33
CA SER A 574 10.54 -14.90 -6.10
C SER A 574 11.02 -16.36 -6.08
N ALA A 575 10.07 -17.27 -6.22
CA ALA A 575 10.31 -18.65 -6.61
C ALA A 575 9.49 -18.97 -7.86
N THR A 576 10.11 -19.60 -8.85
CA THR A 576 9.45 -19.94 -10.13
C THR A 576 9.61 -21.41 -10.46
N GLY A 577 8.60 -21.96 -11.13
CA GLY A 577 8.60 -23.35 -11.59
C GLY A 577 8.62 -24.38 -10.46
N MET A 578 8.17 -24.03 -9.24
CA MET A 578 8.16 -24.99 -8.13
C MET A 578 7.25 -26.15 -8.45
N THR A 579 7.83 -27.36 -8.49
CA THR A 579 7.13 -28.60 -8.83
C THR A 579 7.38 -29.63 -7.75
N PHE A 580 6.33 -30.34 -7.34
CA PHE A 580 6.38 -31.44 -6.38
C PHE A 580 6.15 -32.77 -7.09
N TYR A 581 6.97 -33.78 -6.79
CA TYR A 581 6.99 -35.07 -7.49
C TYR A 581 6.48 -36.24 -6.64
N GLY A 582 5.98 -35.96 -5.43
CA GLY A 582 5.50 -36.98 -4.53
C GLY A 582 5.05 -36.42 -3.18
N PRO A 583 4.68 -37.30 -2.22
CA PRO A 583 4.36 -36.88 -0.86
C PRO A 583 5.58 -36.24 -0.19
N ARG A 584 5.32 -35.48 0.88
CA ARG A 584 6.37 -34.86 1.71
C ARG A 584 7.42 -35.90 2.13
N PRO A 585 8.72 -35.57 2.05
CA PRO A 585 9.77 -36.47 2.51
C PRO A 585 9.70 -36.62 4.03
N SER A 586 10.31 -37.69 4.54
CA SER A 586 10.52 -37.88 5.97
C SER A 586 11.96 -38.32 6.24
N GLY A 587 12.53 -37.81 7.34
CA GLY A 587 13.91 -38.07 7.73
C GLY A 587 14.89 -37.10 7.06
N GLU A 588 15.93 -37.64 6.45
CA GLU A 588 17.02 -36.85 5.85
C GLU A 588 16.67 -36.40 4.43
N VAL A 589 16.96 -35.14 4.12
CA VAL A 589 16.78 -34.53 2.80
C VAL A 589 18.07 -33.85 2.39
N THR A 590 18.49 -34.08 1.15
CA THR A 590 19.62 -33.36 0.54
C THR A 590 19.07 -32.19 -0.28
N CYS A 591 19.56 -30.98 -0.04
CA CYS A 591 19.35 -29.84 -0.94
C CYS A 591 20.56 -29.68 -1.84
N ARG A 592 20.30 -29.54 -3.14
CA ARG A 592 21.28 -29.18 -4.16
C ARG A 592 20.93 -27.79 -4.68
N LEU A 593 21.92 -26.91 -4.64
CA LEU A 593 21.83 -25.54 -5.12
C LEU A 593 22.80 -25.35 -6.29
N GLN A 594 22.28 -24.87 -7.42
CA GLN A 594 23.08 -24.49 -8.57
C GLN A 594 22.85 -23.02 -8.88
N LEU A 595 23.87 -22.20 -8.74
CA LEU A 595 23.86 -20.81 -9.20
C LEU A 595 23.67 -20.80 -10.72
N VAL A 596 22.65 -20.08 -11.18
CA VAL A 596 22.33 -19.92 -12.60
C VAL A 596 22.40 -18.47 -13.08
N HIS A 597 22.31 -17.51 -12.15
CA HIS A 597 22.45 -16.09 -12.43
C HIS A 597 23.07 -15.36 -11.24
N ALA A 598 23.96 -14.42 -11.52
CA ALA A 598 24.51 -13.49 -10.55
C ALA A 598 24.85 -12.16 -11.23
N ASP A 599 24.42 -11.06 -10.62
CA ASP A 599 24.86 -9.71 -10.95
C ASP A 599 24.88 -8.83 -9.68
N ALA A 600 25.12 -7.52 -9.83
CA ALA A 600 25.19 -6.58 -8.71
C ALA A 600 23.88 -6.39 -7.92
N HIS A 601 22.76 -6.90 -8.43
CA HIS A 601 21.41 -6.70 -7.90
C HIS A 601 20.66 -7.99 -7.62
N THR A 602 21.05 -9.13 -8.18
CA THR A 602 20.25 -10.36 -8.10
C THR A 602 21.11 -11.63 -8.12
N LEU A 603 20.70 -12.61 -7.32
CA LEU A 603 21.16 -14.00 -7.37
C LEU A 603 19.99 -14.90 -7.75
N ALA A 604 20.23 -15.92 -8.57
CA ALA A 604 19.25 -16.98 -8.80
C ALA A 604 19.88 -18.37 -8.76
N PHE A 605 19.17 -19.29 -8.10
CA PHE A 605 19.58 -20.67 -7.88
C PHE A 605 18.52 -21.63 -8.36
N ASP A 606 18.92 -22.65 -9.13
CA ASP A 606 18.11 -23.84 -9.30
C ASP A 606 18.30 -24.74 -8.07
N VAL A 607 17.17 -25.08 -7.44
CA VAL A 607 17.08 -25.84 -6.20
C VAL A 607 16.47 -27.21 -6.49
N ALA A 608 17.07 -28.27 -5.92
CA ALA A 608 16.50 -29.60 -5.92
C ALA A 608 16.56 -30.22 -4.52
N LEU A 609 15.41 -30.65 -4.01
CA LEU A 609 15.27 -31.32 -2.73
C LEU A 609 15.09 -32.82 -2.96
N VAL A 610 15.99 -33.63 -2.41
CA VAL A 610 16.06 -35.07 -2.63
C VAL A 610 15.89 -35.81 -1.31
N GLY A 611 14.78 -36.51 -1.17
CA GLY A 611 14.51 -37.40 -0.03
C GLY A 611 14.98 -38.83 -0.30
N THR A 612 14.67 -39.74 0.61
CA THR A 612 15.03 -41.16 0.53
C THR A 612 14.39 -41.90 -0.65
N THR A 613 13.26 -41.41 -1.16
CA THR A 613 12.51 -42.00 -2.28
C THR A 613 12.80 -41.34 -3.64
N GLY A 614 13.64 -40.30 -3.68
CA GLY A 614 13.98 -39.56 -4.90
C GLY A 614 13.80 -38.05 -4.77
N VAL A 615 13.74 -37.36 -5.91
CA VAL A 615 13.51 -35.90 -5.95
C VAL A 615 12.10 -35.61 -5.47
N TRP A 616 11.96 -34.78 -4.44
CA TRP A 616 10.68 -34.33 -3.93
C TRP A 616 10.23 -33.04 -4.61
N ALA A 617 11.12 -32.05 -4.69
CA ALA A 617 10.79 -30.75 -5.27
C ALA A 617 11.95 -30.16 -6.07
N THR A 618 11.62 -29.40 -7.10
CA THR A 618 12.57 -28.53 -7.80
C THR A 618 11.94 -27.15 -8.04
N PHE A 619 12.75 -26.11 -7.99
CA PHE A 619 12.32 -24.74 -8.27
C PHE A 619 13.53 -23.85 -8.57
N ARG A 620 13.28 -22.68 -9.17
CA ARG A 620 14.25 -21.59 -9.23
C ARG A 620 13.95 -20.56 -8.16
N TRP A 621 14.91 -20.31 -7.29
CA TRP A 621 14.85 -19.29 -6.24
C TRP A 621 15.60 -18.04 -6.67
N THR A 622 15.03 -16.87 -6.43
CA THR A 622 15.64 -15.57 -6.79
C THR A 622 15.70 -14.67 -5.58
N GLU A 623 16.87 -14.09 -5.34
CA GLU A 623 17.13 -13.15 -4.25
C GLU A 623 17.58 -11.79 -4.81
N ALA A 624 17.03 -10.72 -4.25
CA ALA A 624 17.51 -9.35 -4.50
C ALA A 624 18.68 -9.03 -3.58
N LEU A 625 19.68 -8.33 -4.12
CA LEU A 625 20.83 -7.85 -3.38
C LEU A 625 20.61 -6.41 -2.94
N VAL A 626 20.61 -6.19 -1.63
CA VAL A 626 20.39 -4.88 -1.00
C VAL A 626 21.61 -4.45 -0.20
N ASP A 627 21.81 -3.15 -0.04
CA ASP A 627 22.89 -2.64 0.80
C ASP A 627 22.58 -2.89 2.28
N GLY A 628 23.47 -3.60 2.97
CA GLY A 628 23.38 -3.80 4.43
C GLY A 628 23.76 -2.55 5.23
N GLY A 629 24.23 -1.51 4.56
CA GLY A 629 24.53 -0.22 5.16
C GLY A 629 25.69 -0.25 6.17
N PRO A 630 25.75 0.73 7.09
CA PRO A 630 26.90 0.91 7.98
C PRO A 630 27.05 -0.21 9.03
N VAL A 631 25.99 -0.99 9.28
CA VAL A 631 25.95 -2.04 10.30
C VAL A 631 25.86 -3.43 9.69
N LEU A 632 24.77 -3.76 8.99
CA LEU A 632 24.56 -5.13 8.48
C LEU A 632 25.44 -5.44 7.26
N GLY A 633 25.99 -4.42 6.60
CA GLY A 633 26.97 -4.55 5.52
C GLY A 633 28.39 -4.80 5.99
N ARG A 634 28.63 -4.98 7.30
CA ARG A 634 29.96 -5.31 7.83
C ARG A 634 30.24 -6.81 7.72
N PRO A 635 31.53 -7.20 7.63
CA PRO A 635 31.91 -8.61 7.66
C PRO A 635 31.33 -9.33 8.87
N THR A 636 31.02 -10.63 8.71
CA THR A 636 30.38 -11.47 9.74
C THR A 636 30.93 -11.28 11.16
N PRO A 637 32.26 -11.31 11.43
CA PRO A 637 32.77 -11.15 12.79
C PRO A 637 32.46 -9.78 13.43
N GLU A 638 32.55 -8.70 12.65
CA GLU A 638 32.24 -7.34 13.13
C GLU A 638 30.73 -7.16 13.33
N ARG A 639 29.94 -7.65 12.38
CA ARG A 639 28.47 -7.64 12.45
C ARG A 639 27.99 -8.43 13.66
N HIS A 640 28.56 -9.61 13.91
CA HIS A 640 28.23 -10.45 15.07
C HIS A 640 28.49 -9.72 16.39
N ALA A 641 29.72 -9.20 16.54
CA ALA A 641 30.16 -8.49 17.73
C ALA A 641 29.27 -7.27 18.03
N PHE A 642 28.88 -6.51 17.00
CA PHE A 642 28.03 -5.34 17.18
C PHE A 642 26.58 -5.72 17.48
N VAL A 643 25.98 -6.61 16.70
CA VAL A 643 24.54 -6.86 16.71
C VAL A 643 24.11 -7.79 17.85
N TRP A 644 24.81 -8.92 18.03
CA TRP A 644 24.41 -9.97 18.98
C TRP A 644 25.16 -9.87 20.31
N ASP A 645 26.48 -9.59 20.27
CA ASP A 645 27.29 -9.46 21.49
C ASP A 645 27.19 -8.04 22.11
N GLU A 646 26.54 -7.11 21.41
CA GLU A 646 26.39 -5.68 21.74
C GLU A 646 27.71 -5.03 22.17
N GLN A 647 28.81 -5.41 21.50
CA GLN A 647 30.16 -4.88 21.71
C GLN A 647 30.42 -3.64 20.84
N PRO A 648 31.13 -2.63 21.34
CA PRO A 648 31.54 -1.51 20.51
C PRO A 648 32.49 -1.96 19.40
N VAL A 649 32.09 -1.72 18.16
CA VAL A 649 32.94 -1.96 16.97
C VAL A 649 33.29 -0.61 16.34
N SER A 650 34.58 -0.28 16.28
CA SER A 650 35.08 1.05 15.86
C SER A 650 34.81 1.38 14.39
N THR A 651 34.71 0.36 13.54
CA THR A 651 34.39 0.46 12.10
C THR A 651 32.90 0.62 11.81
N VAL A 652 32.03 0.31 12.78
CA VAL A 652 30.59 0.54 12.70
C VAL A 652 30.31 1.97 13.18
N ARG A 653 30.04 2.89 12.24
CA ARG A 653 29.68 4.29 12.48
C ARG A 653 28.61 4.76 11.50
N ILE A 654 27.70 5.63 11.94
CA ILE A 654 26.73 6.32 11.09
C ILE A 654 27.12 7.80 11.02
N GLY A 655 27.29 8.33 9.81
CA GLY A 655 27.74 9.72 9.61
C GLY A 655 29.24 9.92 9.85
N ARG A 656 29.64 11.16 10.14
CA ARG A 656 31.06 11.56 10.21
C ARG A 656 31.33 12.71 11.17
N ALA A 657 32.56 12.81 11.66
CA ALA A 657 33.02 13.95 12.44
C ALA A 657 33.23 15.20 11.56
N VAL A 658 32.80 16.36 12.06
CA VAL A 658 33.00 17.69 11.46
C VAL A 658 33.48 18.63 12.57
N GLY A 659 34.80 18.82 12.68
CA GLY A 659 35.39 19.53 13.81
C GLY A 659 35.10 18.82 15.14
N SER A 660 34.50 19.51 16.10
CA SER A 660 34.06 18.93 17.38
C SER A 660 32.63 18.37 17.35
N ARG A 661 31.98 18.36 16.18
CA ARG A 661 30.59 17.92 15.99
C ARG A 661 30.54 16.58 15.25
N TRP A 662 29.43 15.87 15.42
CA TRP A 662 29.11 14.69 14.62
C TRP A 662 27.95 14.99 13.69
N ARG A 663 28.08 14.68 12.41
CA ARG A 663 27.10 14.98 11.37
C ARG A 663 26.55 13.71 10.76
N VAL A 664 25.22 13.61 10.70
CA VAL A 664 24.48 12.54 10.02
C VAL A 664 23.56 13.17 8.97
N GLU A 665 23.64 12.65 7.75
CA GLU A 665 22.85 13.08 6.61
C GLU A 665 21.85 11.99 6.24
N ALA A 666 20.80 12.35 5.50
CA ALA A 666 19.85 11.34 5.03
C ALA A 666 20.49 10.24 4.18
N ALA A 667 21.58 10.56 3.45
CA ALA A 667 22.33 9.60 2.66
C ALA A 667 23.10 8.58 3.53
N ASP A 668 23.32 8.86 4.82
CA ASP A 668 23.97 7.93 5.76
C ASP A 668 22.98 6.86 6.28
N LEU A 669 21.67 7.06 6.09
CA LEU A 669 20.61 6.12 6.49
C LEU A 669 20.43 5.01 5.45
N VAL A 670 21.53 4.34 5.10
CA VAL A 670 21.48 3.16 4.23
C VAL A 670 21.06 1.98 5.09
N GLU A 671 19.85 1.47 4.87
CA GLU A 671 19.33 0.31 5.57
C GLU A 671 18.47 -0.56 4.64
N PRO A 672 18.49 -1.90 4.82
CA PRO A 672 17.71 -2.81 3.99
C PRO A 672 16.20 -2.60 4.14
N ILE A 673 15.75 -2.32 5.36
CA ILE A 673 14.35 -2.07 5.72
C ILE A 673 14.33 -0.86 6.65
N GLU A 674 13.33 0.00 6.49
CA GLU A 674 13.13 1.17 7.34
C GLU A 674 13.13 0.79 8.83
N ASP A 675 13.73 1.66 9.65
CA ASP A 675 13.88 1.51 11.09
C ASP A 675 14.91 0.45 11.57
N THR A 676 15.66 -0.19 10.66
CA THR A 676 16.69 -1.16 11.04
C THR A 676 17.78 -0.51 11.90
N LEU A 677 18.30 0.64 11.49
CA LEU A 677 19.38 1.33 12.20
C LEU A 677 18.96 1.77 13.59
N VAL A 678 17.75 2.33 13.74
CA VAL A 678 17.22 2.72 15.05
C VAL A 678 16.93 1.50 15.92
N GLY A 679 16.46 0.38 15.35
CA GLY A 679 16.31 -0.87 16.10
C GLY A 679 17.62 -1.42 16.65
N LEU A 680 18.74 -1.16 15.96
CA LEU A 680 20.09 -1.56 16.39
C LEU A 680 20.73 -0.54 17.35
N TYR A 681 20.41 0.75 17.22
CA TYR A 681 21.05 1.84 17.98
C TYR A 681 20.26 2.28 19.22
N CYS A 682 18.96 2.06 19.27
CA CYS A 682 18.07 2.64 20.28
C CYS A 682 17.61 1.60 21.31
N THR A 683 17.34 2.08 22.53
CA THR A 683 16.70 1.28 23.58
C THR A 683 15.19 1.12 23.30
N PRO A 684 14.49 0.16 23.94
CA PRO A 684 13.04 0.06 23.85
C PRO A 684 12.31 1.36 24.23
N THR A 685 12.82 2.11 25.22
CA THR A 685 12.29 3.42 25.62
C THR A 685 12.37 4.44 24.49
N GLU A 686 13.49 4.49 23.78
CA GLU A 686 13.71 5.39 22.65
C GLU A 686 12.86 4.98 21.42
N LEU A 687 12.70 3.67 21.17
CA LEU A 687 11.81 3.17 20.11
C LEU A 687 10.34 3.53 20.38
N ALA A 688 9.91 3.54 21.65
CA ALA A 688 8.58 4.02 22.02
C ALA A 688 8.41 5.53 21.75
N GLN A 689 9.46 6.34 21.95
CA GLN A 689 9.45 7.76 21.58
C GLN A 689 9.33 7.94 20.07
N LEU A 690 10.07 7.17 19.27
CA LEU A 690 9.98 7.18 17.81
C LEU A 690 8.57 6.83 17.32
N ALA A 691 7.89 5.87 17.96
CA ALA A 691 6.52 5.51 17.63
C ALA A 691 5.52 6.66 17.81
N GLY A 692 5.78 7.57 18.78
CA GLY A 692 4.98 8.77 19.01
C GLY A 692 5.40 10.01 18.21
N SER A 693 6.47 9.94 17.41
CA SER A 693 6.98 11.09 16.67
C SER A 693 6.13 11.41 15.43
N SER A 694 5.81 12.70 15.24
CA SER A 694 5.13 13.20 14.03
C SER A 694 6.06 13.30 12.81
N ASP A 695 7.38 13.39 13.03
CA ASP A 695 8.42 13.35 11.99
C ASP A 695 9.47 12.30 12.36
N ARG A 696 9.25 11.07 11.87
CA ARG A 696 10.11 9.91 12.13
C ARG A 696 11.51 10.08 11.57
N ARG A 697 11.64 10.73 10.40
CA ARG A 697 12.92 10.88 9.70
C ARG A 697 13.79 11.90 10.42
N ALA A 698 13.22 13.06 10.78
CA ALA A 698 13.94 14.07 11.57
C ALA A 698 14.36 13.53 12.95
N TRP A 699 13.46 12.78 13.60
CA TRP A 699 13.78 12.13 14.87
C TRP A 699 14.93 11.12 14.72
N THR A 700 14.88 10.27 13.69
CA THR A 700 15.91 9.25 13.42
C THR A 700 17.28 9.87 13.21
N LEU A 701 17.38 10.87 12.32
CA LEU A 701 18.64 11.59 12.09
C LEU A 701 19.19 12.22 13.37
N SER A 702 18.31 12.86 14.14
CA SER A 702 18.69 13.51 15.39
C SER A 702 19.19 12.52 16.44
N ARG A 703 18.49 11.40 16.62
CA ARG A 703 18.87 10.40 17.60
C ARG A 703 20.18 9.69 17.24
N LEU A 704 20.38 9.35 15.98
CA LEU A 704 21.61 8.70 15.52
C LEU A 704 22.81 9.65 15.63
N ALA A 705 22.66 10.92 15.21
CA ALA A 705 23.71 11.93 15.37
C ALA A 705 24.08 12.15 16.84
N ALA A 706 23.06 12.25 17.71
CA ALA A 706 23.22 12.37 19.15
C ALA A 706 24.02 11.22 19.75
N LYS A 707 23.65 9.97 19.44
CA LYS A 707 24.35 8.77 19.95
C LYS A 707 25.79 8.71 19.48
N GLU A 708 26.06 9.02 18.22
CA GLU A 708 27.42 9.02 17.68
C GLU A 708 28.27 10.17 18.23
N ALA A 709 27.68 11.34 18.50
CA ALA A 709 28.38 12.42 19.18
C ALA A 709 28.83 12.03 20.60
N VAL A 710 27.95 11.38 21.38
CA VAL A 710 28.30 10.84 22.70
C VAL A 710 29.38 9.78 22.60
N ARG A 711 29.23 8.86 21.65
CA ARG A 711 30.19 7.78 21.42
C ARG A 711 31.57 8.30 21.04
N ALA A 712 31.65 9.28 20.14
CA ALA A 712 32.88 9.96 19.76
C ALA A 712 33.50 10.71 20.95
N TRP A 713 32.69 11.39 21.76
CA TRP A 713 33.13 12.08 22.96
C TRP A 713 33.78 11.15 23.99
N LEU A 714 33.14 10.01 24.27
CA LEU A 714 33.63 8.99 25.20
C LEU A 714 34.88 8.30 24.65
N THR A 715 34.90 7.96 23.36
CA THR A 715 36.06 7.33 22.71
C THR A 715 37.31 8.21 22.86
N ALA A 716 37.16 9.53 22.73
CA ALA A 716 38.27 10.47 22.83
C ALA A 716 38.78 10.70 24.27
N ARG A 717 38.03 10.31 25.31
CA ARG A 717 38.32 10.66 26.71
C ARG A 717 38.44 9.48 27.65
N LEU A 718 37.83 8.35 27.29
CA LEU A 718 37.68 7.20 28.17
C LEU A 718 37.78 5.88 27.38
N ARG A 719 36.71 5.51 26.67
CA ARG A 719 36.58 4.27 25.89
C ARG A 719 35.40 4.35 24.93
N ASP A 720 35.40 3.50 23.90
CA ASP A 720 34.22 3.32 23.05
C ASP A 720 33.12 2.55 23.80
N VAL A 721 31.87 2.83 23.46
CA VAL A 721 30.67 2.18 24.02
C VAL A 721 29.72 1.83 22.88
N HIS A 722 28.92 0.78 23.07
CA HIS A 722 27.90 0.45 22.08
C HIS A 722 26.78 1.50 22.11
N PRO A 723 26.31 2.02 20.96
CA PRO A 723 25.33 3.12 20.93
C PRO A 723 23.99 2.78 21.61
N LYS A 724 23.56 1.52 21.56
CA LYS A 724 22.38 1.02 22.28
C LYS A 724 22.49 1.08 23.80
N HIS A 725 23.71 1.17 24.33
CA HIS A 725 23.95 1.30 25.77
C HIS A 725 23.77 2.74 26.26
N VAL A 726 23.82 3.73 25.36
CA VAL A 726 23.61 5.15 25.65
C VAL A 726 22.11 5.44 25.61
N GLU A 727 21.49 5.58 26.76
CA GLU A 727 20.07 5.91 26.88
C GLU A 727 19.87 7.42 26.94
N MET A 728 18.95 7.93 26.13
CA MET A 728 18.70 9.36 26.00
C MET A 728 17.24 9.71 26.29
N LEU A 729 17.06 10.92 26.83
CA LEU A 729 15.75 11.54 27.02
C LEU A 729 15.75 12.92 26.39
N ASP A 730 14.78 13.18 25.52
CA ASP A 730 14.57 14.51 24.95
C ASP A 730 13.79 15.37 25.94
N LEU A 731 14.39 16.49 26.35
CA LEU A 731 13.70 17.51 27.15
C LEU A 731 12.99 18.51 26.25
N ARG A 732 13.58 18.80 25.09
CA ARG A 732 13.09 19.65 24.00
C ARG A 732 13.67 19.17 22.66
N PRO A 733 13.11 19.57 21.51
CA PRO A 733 13.63 19.16 20.19
C PRO A 733 15.12 19.47 19.95
N ASP A 734 15.65 20.51 20.57
CA ASP A 734 17.04 20.97 20.47
C ASP A 734 17.92 20.55 21.66
N ARG A 735 17.33 19.87 22.67
CA ARG A 735 18.00 19.56 23.94
C ARG A 735 17.67 18.15 24.43
N THR A 736 18.67 17.30 24.32
CA THR A 736 18.67 15.92 24.79
C THR A 736 19.65 15.77 25.96
N ILE A 737 19.34 14.89 26.90
CA ILE A 737 20.28 14.46 27.95
C ILE A 737 20.54 12.96 27.86
N VAL A 738 21.75 12.55 28.20
CA VAL A 738 22.05 11.13 28.43
C VAL A 738 21.59 10.80 29.85
N VAL A 739 20.66 9.87 30.00
CA VAL A 739 20.14 9.47 31.31
C VAL A 739 20.88 8.25 31.88
N ASN A 740 21.47 7.43 31.00
CA ASN A 740 22.23 6.26 31.40
C ASN A 740 23.22 5.88 30.29
N CYS A 741 24.32 5.23 30.66
CA CYS A 741 25.24 4.63 29.71
C CYS A 741 25.75 3.30 30.28
N ARG A 742 25.18 2.18 29.82
CA ARG A 742 25.69 0.85 30.22
C ARG A 742 27.15 0.71 29.75
N GLY A 743 28.01 0.20 30.63
CA GLY A 743 29.46 0.14 30.38
C GLY A 743 30.28 1.28 31.00
N LEU A 744 29.63 2.28 31.61
CA LEU A 744 30.30 3.26 32.48
C LEU A 744 30.03 2.98 33.95
N THR A 745 30.99 3.35 34.82
CA THR A 745 30.69 3.47 36.25
C THR A 745 29.85 4.72 36.52
N ALA A 746 29.18 4.78 37.69
CA ALA A 746 28.41 5.97 38.07
C ALA A 746 29.27 7.25 38.08
N GLN A 747 30.52 7.16 38.55
CA GLN A 747 31.45 8.28 38.58
C GLN A 747 31.86 8.72 37.16
N GLU A 748 32.17 7.77 36.28
CA GLU A 748 32.50 8.05 34.88
C GLU A 748 31.34 8.72 34.14
N TRP A 749 30.11 8.27 34.37
CA TRP A 749 28.93 8.91 33.82
C TRP A 749 28.78 10.36 34.32
N ILE A 750 28.93 10.60 35.63
CA ILE A 750 28.89 11.95 36.22
C ILE A 750 29.95 12.85 35.59
N ASP A 751 31.18 12.35 35.48
CA ASP A 751 32.32 13.15 35.04
C ASP A 751 32.33 13.46 33.54
N HIS A 752 31.71 12.61 32.71
CA HIS A 752 31.77 12.74 31.26
C HIS A 752 30.43 13.07 30.57
N LEU A 753 29.30 12.73 31.17
CA LEU A 753 27.96 12.82 30.57
C LEU A 753 26.90 13.45 31.48
N GLY A 754 27.23 13.70 32.76
CA GLY A 754 26.27 14.18 33.75
C GLY A 754 25.56 15.47 33.28
N PRO A 755 24.22 15.54 33.36
CA PRO A 755 23.43 16.64 32.79
C PRO A 755 23.66 17.99 33.50
N THR A 756 24.27 17.98 34.69
CA THR A 756 24.72 19.19 35.39
C THR A 756 26.00 19.77 34.79
N ARG A 757 26.78 18.97 34.05
CA ARG A 757 28.07 19.35 33.45
C ARG A 757 28.03 19.48 31.94
N PHE A 758 27.20 18.68 31.27
CA PHE A 758 27.12 18.65 29.81
C PHE A 758 25.67 18.61 29.32
N HIS A 759 25.40 19.28 28.21
CA HIS A 759 24.16 19.10 27.45
C HIS A 759 24.49 18.67 26.02
N LEU A 760 23.64 17.80 25.46
CA LEU A 760 23.75 17.37 24.07
C LEU A 760 22.97 18.34 23.20
N CYS A 761 23.69 19.10 22.39
CA CYS A 761 23.11 19.99 21.40
C CYS A 761 22.80 19.21 20.13
N VAL A 762 21.65 19.49 19.53
CA VAL A 762 21.26 18.98 18.21
C VAL A 762 20.86 20.15 17.35
N GLN A 763 21.50 20.28 16.19
CA GLN A 763 21.22 21.30 15.19
C GLN A 763 20.72 20.63 13.91
N VAL A 764 19.46 20.89 13.57
CA VAL A 764 18.84 20.39 12.33
C VAL A 764 19.03 21.42 11.22
N THR A 765 19.49 20.95 10.06
CA THR A 765 19.53 21.72 8.80
C THR A 765 18.63 21.04 7.76
N ALA A 766 18.44 21.65 6.58
CA ALA A 766 17.57 21.09 5.55
C ALA A 766 17.94 19.65 5.13
N ASP A 767 19.24 19.32 5.11
CA ASP A 767 19.75 18.05 4.57
C ASP A 767 20.53 17.18 5.58
N ALA A 768 20.79 17.69 6.79
CA ALA A 768 21.67 17.05 7.77
C ALA A 768 21.33 17.42 9.21
N VAL A 769 21.73 16.57 10.16
CA VAL A 769 21.73 16.87 11.59
C VAL A 769 23.14 16.82 12.14
N GLU A 770 23.51 17.85 12.91
CA GLU A 770 24.77 17.92 13.66
C GLU A 770 24.50 17.83 15.15
N ALA A 771 25.28 17.03 15.87
CA ALA A 771 25.20 16.90 17.33
C ALA A 771 26.57 17.03 18.00
N TRP A 772 26.62 17.60 19.21
CA TRP A 772 27.83 17.71 20.01
C TRP A 772 27.50 17.86 21.50
N LEU A 773 28.45 17.48 22.36
CA LEU A 773 28.38 17.78 23.78
C LEU A 773 28.99 19.15 24.05
N GLU A 774 28.28 19.97 24.79
CA GLU A 774 28.74 21.28 25.27
C GLU A 774 28.71 21.30 26.80
N ALA A 775 29.70 21.95 27.41
CA ALA A 775 29.73 22.12 28.86
C ALA A 775 28.65 23.12 29.29
N THR A 776 27.83 22.77 30.27
CA THR A 776 26.65 23.55 30.66
C THR A 776 27.00 24.94 31.19
N GLY A 777 28.20 25.16 31.75
CA GLY A 777 28.58 26.46 32.32
C GLY A 777 27.77 26.87 33.57
N TRP A 778 26.90 25.99 34.07
CA TRP A 778 26.21 26.18 35.34
C TRP A 778 27.22 25.93 36.48
N PRO A 779 27.32 26.82 37.49
CA PRO A 779 28.05 26.49 38.68
C PRO A 779 27.42 25.24 39.31
N THR A 780 28.31 24.29 39.63
CA THR A 780 28.06 22.93 40.17
C THR A 780 26.94 22.83 41.19
#